data_AF-A0A0C9VWI6-F1
#
_entry.id   AF-A0A0C9VWI6-F1
#
_cell.length_a   1.000
_cell.length_b   1.000
_cell.length_c   1.000
_cell.angle_alpha   90.00
_cell.angle_beta   90.00
_cell.angle_gamma   90.00
#
_symmetry.space_group_name_H-M   'P 1'
#
loop_
_entity.id
_entity.type
_entity.pdbx_description
1 polymer ?
#
loop_
_entity_poly.entity_id
_entity_poly.type
_entity_poly.pdbx_seq_one_letter_code
_entity_poly.pdbx_strand_id
1 'polypeptide(L)'
;MSVGGRAVEYHPTMDVAVQHEIVLWALQSTTDPDVITLAAEMVPFVYWPAVVDIGVAARQLQYTFNACFDARGDIIPGGKSRARACYRAAFHTHFLHLDSSRGSILDHTLLEKWFQDGLQVLEVHIGKQDPVIAFMEYISHTSHQGDLGQNIFNNLNTLQEKDLVWFFRVINQALACTAHSQSMQGIRPSNVHVMLQLYRSRPPTSNVTSQLLLWLAMKLGFRPNSSFLELLDKSGFESKLLDEILVRHWNYTYDNKDLDFLWSVIISKLSSSGIIQQYLPWDLSVHREHIPALAWTSTLANVGWLCSHLHILHSMIFLYDSVNKFDHKRLWKFYEVFNSPVKLLRYQVHSLIQDLKECKEYLNNDISPLLLALGMVKWPEDLEPNELYVNMLIASLEASGPHNVGLRQVALQAAWCYCIQLQKLSKSVKSRLLSALLNFTTSHDRLWEDMDGYGRAASLTILLRFTHYFGLIRSLCRSSGGQYPKPESHIISPFMSTIETVITLYFGRIEESKCIDLMVNLLAMLQELKEVYLPSSSNTLPEKEDTPIIISVWQYLSELQAGLDAWCYGSLACESYRLFDIQEKEWWISWRAVCEWSIEEYTKMDSVWLHDLASNVQQVYEVVEPWLERSKGHNARMRAEDIKDLERFNKFACTLREDLQKKSSMINVTPDPS
;
A
#
# COMPACT_ATOMS: atom_id res chain seq x y z
N MET A 1 -0.16 27.38 1.02
CA MET A 1 -1.39 27.11 1.82
C MET A 1 -1.08 25.91 2.70
N SER A 2 -1.05 26.07 4.03
CA SER A 2 -0.73 24.99 4.96
C SER A 2 -1.92 24.03 5.04
N VAL A 3 -1.84 22.91 4.35
CA VAL A 3 -2.70 21.76 4.65
C VAL A 3 -2.43 21.43 6.11
N GLY A 4 -3.43 21.64 6.96
CA GLY A 4 -3.33 21.51 8.40
C GLY A 4 -2.84 20.11 8.76
N GLY A 5 -1.56 20.00 9.08
CA GLY A 5 -1.03 18.81 9.72
C GLY A 5 -1.79 18.63 11.02
N ARG A 6 -2.50 17.50 11.17
CA ARG A 6 -2.93 17.08 12.50
C ARG A 6 -1.64 16.87 13.26
N ALA A 7 -1.31 17.79 14.17
CA ALA A 7 -0.17 17.62 15.04
C ALA A 7 -0.33 16.25 15.71
N VAL A 8 0.74 15.47 15.76
CA VAL A 8 0.76 14.29 16.62
C VAL A 8 0.71 14.84 18.04
N GLU A 9 -0.50 14.97 18.57
CA GLU A 9 -0.74 15.51 19.89
C GLU A 9 -0.56 14.40 20.90
N TYR A 10 0.44 14.57 21.77
CA TYR A 10 0.60 13.77 22.97
C TYR A 10 0.22 14.59 24.19
N HIS A 11 -0.68 14.04 25.00
CA HIS A 11 -0.99 14.54 26.32
C HIS A 11 -0.33 13.63 27.36
N PRO A 12 0.62 14.15 28.18
CA PRO A 12 1.28 13.35 29.20
C PRO A 12 0.27 12.85 30.23
N THR A 13 0.45 11.61 30.69
CA THR A 13 -0.32 11.07 31.83
C THR A 13 0.14 11.75 33.13
N MET A 14 -0.71 11.73 34.17
CA MET A 14 -0.36 12.29 35.48
C MET A 14 0.93 11.68 36.03
N ASP A 15 1.14 10.38 35.87
CA ASP A 15 2.35 9.70 36.36
C ASP A 15 3.63 10.19 35.66
N VAL A 16 3.55 10.45 34.35
CA VAL A 16 4.67 11.02 33.58
C VAL A 16 4.92 12.47 33.98
N ALA A 17 3.86 13.21 34.30
CA ALA A 17 3.98 14.58 34.79
C ALA A 17 4.65 14.64 36.18
N VAL A 18 4.38 13.73 37.11
CA VAL A 18 4.95 13.81 38.48
C VAL A 18 6.47 13.57 38.53
N GLN A 19 7.04 12.82 37.57
CA GLN A 19 8.47 12.50 37.56
C GLN A 19 9.38 13.74 37.52
N HIS A 20 9.00 14.75 36.75
CA HIS A 20 9.78 15.98 36.64
C HIS A 20 9.79 16.77 37.96
N GLU A 21 8.68 16.75 38.70
CA GLU A 21 8.56 17.45 39.97
C GLU A 21 9.51 16.85 41.02
N ILE A 22 9.64 15.52 41.05
CA ILE A 22 10.55 14.82 41.96
C ILE A 22 12.01 15.16 41.63
N VAL A 23 12.40 15.08 40.35
CA VAL A 23 13.76 15.40 39.91
C VAL A 23 14.08 16.87 40.15
N LEU A 24 13.14 17.76 39.84
CA LEU A 24 13.28 19.20 40.08
C LEU A 24 13.40 19.50 41.58
N TRP A 25 12.53 18.92 42.41
CA TRP A 25 12.57 19.07 43.86
C TRP A 25 13.92 18.60 44.42
N ALA A 26 14.43 17.45 43.97
CA ALA A 26 15.73 16.94 44.38
C ALA A 26 16.86 17.92 44.02
N LEU A 27 16.89 18.43 42.78
CA LEU A 27 17.88 19.41 42.33
C LEU A 27 17.78 20.76 43.06
N GLN A 28 16.60 21.13 43.55
CA GLN A 28 16.39 22.42 44.21
C GLN A 28 16.56 22.37 45.74
N SER A 29 16.30 21.21 46.36
CA SER A 29 16.13 21.11 47.82
C SER A 29 17.32 20.46 48.52
N THR A 30 18.19 19.75 47.80
CA THR A 30 19.35 19.08 48.39
C THR A 30 20.65 19.80 48.10
N THR A 31 21.60 19.68 49.02
CA THR A 31 23.00 20.08 48.83
C THR A 31 23.93 18.87 48.76
N ASP A 32 23.40 17.66 48.89
CA ASP A 32 24.16 16.42 48.78
C ASP A 32 24.58 16.20 47.31
N PRO A 33 25.90 16.22 47.00
CA PRO A 33 26.37 16.15 45.64
C PRO A 33 26.08 14.80 44.98
N ASP A 34 25.89 13.70 45.72
CA ASP A 34 25.57 12.40 45.15
C ASP A 34 24.09 12.31 44.77
N VAL A 35 23.20 12.89 45.59
CA VAL A 35 21.78 13.02 45.25
C VAL A 35 21.60 13.93 44.03
N ILE A 36 22.34 15.04 43.96
CA ILE A 36 22.33 15.94 42.79
C ILE A 36 22.84 15.21 41.56
N THR A 37 23.91 14.42 41.69
CA THR A 37 24.46 13.63 40.58
C THR A 37 23.40 12.67 40.04
N LEU A 38 22.73 11.92 40.92
CA LEU A 38 21.69 10.98 40.53
C LEU A 38 20.50 11.69 39.86
N ALA A 39 20.03 12.80 40.44
CA ALA A 39 18.96 13.60 39.85
C ALA A 39 19.38 14.16 38.48
N ALA A 40 20.62 14.62 38.33
CA ALA A 40 21.18 15.10 37.06
C ALA A 40 21.23 13.99 36.00
N GLU A 41 21.59 12.76 36.38
CA GLU A 41 21.54 11.61 35.46
C GLU A 41 20.12 11.31 34.99
N MET A 42 19.09 11.59 35.79
CA MET A 42 17.68 11.38 35.44
C MET A 42 17.10 12.49 34.56
N VAL A 43 17.64 13.71 34.58
CA VAL A 43 17.13 14.86 33.80
C VAL A 43 16.87 14.50 32.32
N PRO A 44 17.81 13.88 31.57
CA PRO A 44 17.59 13.44 30.19
C PRO A 44 16.53 12.38 29.95
N PHE A 45 15.99 11.77 31.00
CA PHE A 45 15.15 10.57 30.93
C PHE A 45 13.81 10.73 31.63
N VAL A 46 13.44 11.96 31.99
CA VAL A 46 12.08 12.28 32.43
C VAL A 46 11.44 13.25 31.43
N TYR A 47 10.12 13.32 31.45
CA TYR A 47 9.35 14.33 30.74
C TYR A 47 9.56 15.69 31.42
N TRP A 48 9.65 16.78 30.66
CA TRP A 48 9.78 18.13 31.21
C TRP A 48 8.74 19.04 30.56
N PRO A 49 7.80 19.63 31.32
CA PRO A 49 6.88 20.61 30.78
C PRO A 49 7.62 21.84 30.25
N ALA A 50 7.10 22.46 29.20
CA ALA A 50 7.72 23.63 28.58
C ALA A 50 7.79 24.87 29.50
N VAL A 51 6.94 24.92 30.54
CA VAL A 51 6.77 26.04 31.47
C VAL A 51 7.18 25.60 32.88
N VAL A 52 8.46 25.34 33.08
CA VAL A 52 9.05 25.01 34.39
C VAL A 52 10.17 26.01 34.69
N ASP A 53 10.19 26.56 35.91
CA ASP A 53 11.32 27.37 36.38
C ASP A 53 12.47 26.46 36.83
N ILE A 54 13.50 26.40 35.98
CA ILE A 54 14.71 25.62 36.22
C ILE A 54 15.87 26.45 36.79
N GLY A 55 15.68 27.74 37.07
CA GLY A 55 16.79 28.65 37.40
C GLY A 55 17.56 28.24 38.67
N VAL A 56 16.85 27.76 39.70
CA VAL A 56 17.48 27.22 40.92
C VAL A 56 18.22 25.92 40.63
N ALA A 57 17.59 24.99 39.91
CA ALA A 57 18.20 23.71 39.56
C ALA A 57 19.46 23.90 38.69
N ALA A 58 19.43 24.81 37.72
CA ALA A 58 20.56 25.12 36.86
C ALA A 58 21.77 25.66 37.66
N ARG A 59 21.53 26.56 38.63
CA ARG A 59 22.58 27.03 39.54
C ARG A 59 23.14 25.91 40.41
N GLN A 60 22.29 25.01 40.90
CA GLN A 60 22.73 23.87 41.71
C GLN A 60 23.59 22.89 40.89
N LEU A 61 23.20 22.63 39.63
CA LEU A 61 23.99 21.84 38.69
C LEU A 61 25.35 22.50 38.42
N GLN A 62 25.38 23.83 38.23
CA GLN A 62 26.62 24.58 38.02
C GLN A 62 27.53 24.55 39.25
N TYR A 63 26.99 24.80 40.44
CA TYR A 63 27.74 24.74 41.69
C TYR A 63 28.35 23.35 41.90
N THR A 64 27.55 22.31 41.69
CA THR A 64 27.97 20.91 41.85
C THR A 64 29.03 20.50 40.81
N PHE A 65 28.89 21.00 39.57
CA PHE A 65 29.89 20.85 38.52
C PHE A 65 31.21 21.51 38.91
N ASN A 66 31.19 22.77 39.36
CA ASN A 66 32.39 23.50 39.75
C ASN A 66 33.11 22.84 40.94
N ALA A 67 32.34 22.25 41.87
CA ALA A 67 32.89 21.51 43.00
C ALA A 67 33.60 20.19 42.62
N CYS A 68 33.51 19.76 41.35
CA CYS A 68 34.29 18.63 40.85
C CYS A 68 35.74 18.98 40.53
N PHE A 69 36.11 20.25 40.61
CA PHE A 69 37.45 20.74 40.29
C PHE A 69 38.10 21.34 41.53
N ASP A 70 39.39 21.12 41.70
CA ASP A 70 40.16 21.72 42.78
C ASP A 70 40.56 23.18 42.46
N ALA A 71 41.32 23.81 43.35
CA ALA A 71 41.76 25.21 43.16
C ALA A 71 42.70 25.41 41.95
N ARG A 72 43.27 24.33 41.39
CA ARG A 72 44.10 24.36 40.19
C ARG A 72 43.29 24.10 38.92
N GLY A 73 42.01 23.77 39.07
CA GLY A 73 41.13 23.35 37.99
C GLY A 73 41.24 21.86 37.66
N ASP A 74 42.02 21.09 38.42
CA ASP A 74 42.16 19.65 38.22
C ASP A 74 40.93 18.91 38.73
N ILE A 75 40.50 17.86 38.02
CA ILE A 75 39.33 17.08 38.43
C ILE A 75 39.62 16.25 39.69
N ILE A 76 38.78 16.38 40.72
CA ILE A 76 38.95 15.64 41.97
C ILE A 76 38.64 14.14 41.78
N PRO A 77 39.18 13.24 42.62
CA PRO A 77 38.84 11.81 42.58
C PRO A 77 37.32 11.59 42.67
N GLY A 78 36.75 10.84 41.73
CA GLY A 78 35.30 10.60 41.63
C GLY A 78 34.49 11.77 41.06
N GLY A 79 35.10 12.94 40.82
CA GLY A 79 34.42 14.12 40.24
C GLY A 79 34.03 13.96 38.77
N LYS A 80 34.65 13.01 38.04
CA LYS A 80 34.45 12.81 36.60
C LYS A 80 33.00 12.50 36.21
N SER A 81 32.39 11.49 36.85
CA SER A 81 31.00 11.11 36.58
C SER A 81 30.03 12.21 36.96
N ARG A 82 30.26 12.85 38.13
CA ARG A 82 29.46 13.97 38.63
C ARG A 82 29.48 15.18 37.70
N ALA A 83 30.67 15.61 37.28
CA ALA A 83 30.84 16.72 36.34
C ALA A 83 30.11 16.42 35.02
N ARG A 84 30.29 15.19 34.48
CA ARG A 84 29.61 14.76 33.26
C ARG A 84 28.09 14.75 33.40
N ALA A 85 27.55 14.22 34.51
CA ALA A 85 26.12 14.18 34.77
C ALA A 85 25.52 15.58 34.89
N CYS A 86 26.14 16.46 35.70
CA CYS A 86 25.67 17.82 35.92
C CYS A 86 25.67 18.63 34.62
N TYR A 87 26.75 18.53 33.84
CA TYR A 87 26.87 19.23 32.57
C TYR A 87 25.87 18.71 31.54
N ARG A 88 25.67 17.38 31.44
CA ARG A 88 24.66 16.79 30.56
C ARG A 88 23.24 17.23 30.90
N ALA A 89 22.90 17.29 32.18
CA ALA A 89 21.61 17.78 32.66
C ALA A 89 21.39 19.26 32.30
N ALA A 90 22.40 20.09 32.54
CA ALA A 90 22.37 21.50 32.19
C ALA A 90 22.24 21.71 30.68
N PHE A 91 23.00 20.96 29.88
CA PHE A 91 22.93 21.05 28.42
C PHE A 91 21.55 20.65 27.89
N HIS A 92 20.97 19.57 28.41
CA HIS A 92 19.62 19.14 28.05
C HIS A 92 18.57 20.21 28.38
N THR A 93 18.60 20.74 29.61
CA THR A 93 17.65 21.77 30.06
C THR A 93 17.77 23.06 29.27
N HIS A 94 18.98 23.44 28.84
CA HIS A 94 19.17 24.58 27.94
C HIS A 94 18.37 24.42 26.64
N PHE A 95 18.55 23.31 25.91
CA PHE A 95 17.85 23.08 24.64
C PHE A 95 16.34 22.94 24.79
N LEU A 96 15.88 22.41 25.92
CA LEU A 96 14.47 22.28 26.22
C LEU A 96 13.75 23.63 26.37
N HIS A 97 14.44 24.62 26.97
CA HIS A 97 13.85 25.93 27.27
C HIS A 97 14.28 27.05 26.31
N LEU A 98 15.05 26.74 25.26
CA LEU A 98 15.46 27.73 24.25
C LEU A 98 14.27 28.44 23.60
N ASP A 99 13.14 27.76 23.36
CA ASP A 99 11.96 28.36 22.70
C ASP A 99 11.06 29.15 23.68
N SER A 100 10.94 28.69 24.94
CA SER A 100 10.18 29.36 26.02
C SER A 100 10.82 30.68 26.49
N SER A 101 12.07 30.93 26.10
CA SER A 101 12.90 32.06 26.56
C SER A 101 12.52 33.42 26.00
N ARG A 102 11.59 33.51 25.04
CA ARG A 102 11.06 34.81 24.58
C ARG A 102 10.30 35.59 25.66
N GLY A 103 10.09 35.00 26.85
CA GLY A 103 9.51 35.67 28.01
C GLY A 103 9.93 35.18 29.40
N SER A 104 11.00 34.38 29.57
CA SER A 104 11.40 33.83 30.88
C SER A 104 12.70 34.45 31.46
N ILE A 105 12.85 34.33 32.79
CA ILE A 105 13.83 34.98 33.69
C ILE A 105 15.24 34.34 33.65
N LEU A 106 15.44 33.27 32.88
CA LEU A 106 16.77 32.67 32.77
C LEU A 106 17.71 33.57 31.96
N ASP A 107 18.81 33.99 32.59
CA ASP A 107 19.91 34.67 31.92
C ASP A 107 20.64 33.66 31.02
N HIS A 108 20.13 33.48 29.79
CA HIS A 108 20.70 32.60 28.79
C HIS A 108 22.17 32.91 28.51
N THR A 109 22.61 34.15 28.71
CA THR A 109 24.00 34.54 28.50
C THR A 109 24.93 33.91 29.54
N LEU A 110 24.46 33.74 30.78
CA LEU A 110 25.21 33.04 31.84
C LEU A 110 25.32 31.53 31.56
N LEU A 111 24.24 30.90 31.11
CA LEU A 111 24.27 29.47 30.74
C LEU A 111 25.13 29.22 29.50
N GLU A 112 25.00 30.05 28.46
CA GLU A 112 25.78 29.93 27.24
C GLU A 112 27.28 30.09 27.51
N LYS A 113 27.66 31.10 28.30
CA LYS A 113 29.05 31.27 28.74
C LYS A 113 29.52 30.07 29.55
N TRP A 114 28.71 29.57 30.48
CA TRP A 114 29.05 28.39 31.25
C TRP A 114 29.22 27.13 30.39
N PHE A 115 28.43 26.96 29.33
CA PHE A 115 28.63 25.84 28.40
C PHE A 115 29.95 25.97 27.64
N GLN A 116 30.30 27.16 27.15
CA GLN A 116 31.58 27.35 26.46
C GLN A 116 32.77 27.10 27.40
N ASP A 117 32.74 27.66 28.61
CA ASP A 117 33.82 27.52 29.59
C ASP A 117 33.88 26.07 30.13
N GLY A 118 32.72 25.48 30.46
CA GLY A 118 32.62 24.14 31.02
C GLY A 118 32.99 23.04 30.03
N LEU A 119 32.68 23.21 28.74
CA LEU A 119 33.08 22.28 27.70
C LEU A 119 34.61 22.20 27.57
N GLN A 120 35.30 23.34 27.55
CA GLN A 120 36.77 23.38 27.49
C GLN A 120 37.40 22.65 28.69
N VAL A 121 36.85 22.86 29.89
CA VAL A 121 37.32 22.18 31.11
C VAL A 121 37.10 20.68 31.02
N LEU A 122 35.94 20.23 30.52
CA LEU A 122 35.65 18.81 30.34
C LEU A 122 36.54 18.17 29.28
N GLU A 123 36.82 18.84 28.16
CA GLU A 123 37.72 18.35 27.12
C GLU A 123 39.13 18.06 27.64
N VAL A 124 39.67 18.94 28.49
CA VAL A 124 41.00 18.79 29.10
C VAL A 124 41.05 17.58 30.03
N HIS A 125 40.03 17.38 30.85
CA HIS A 125 40.07 16.40 31.95
C HIS A 125 39.47 15.03 31.62
N ILE A 126 38.45 15.00 30.77
CA ILE A 126 37.77 13.77 30.37
C ILE A 126 38.32 13.26 29.04
N GLY A 127 38.82 14.17 28.19
CA GLY A 127 39.40 13.90 26.89
C GLY A 127 38.37 14.05 25.76
N LYS A 128 38.82 14.57 24.61
CA LYS A 128 38.02 14.68 23.36
C LYS A 128 37.52 13.34 22.80
N GLN A 129 37.99 12.23 23.36
CA GLN A 129 37.55 10.88 22.97
C GLN A 129 36.26 10.45 23.68
N ASP A 130 35.80 11.15 24.72
CA ASP A 130 34.47 10.87 25.30
C ASP A 130 33.40 11.31 24.29
N PRO A 131 32.54 10.37 23.83
CA PRO A 131 31.61 10.64 22.75
C PRO A 131 30.49 11.62 23.14
N VAL A 132 30.19 11.77 24.44
CA VAL A 132 29.21 12.77 24.92
C VAL A 132 29.80 14.17 24.81
N ILE A 133 31.07 14.35 25.16
CA ILE A 133 31.77 15.64 25.06
C ILE A 133 31.96 16.02 23.60
N ALA A 134 32.45 15.11 22.77
CA ALA A 134 32.66 15.36 21.35
C ALA A 134 31.34 15.78 20.65
N PHE A 135 30.21 15.21 21.08
CA PHE A 135 28.89 15.60 20.59
C PHE A 135 28.44 16.98 21.11
N MET A 136 28.65 17.29 22.38
CA MET A 136 28.33 18.61 22.92
C MET A 136 29.13 19.70 22.22
N GLU A 137 30.42 19.45 21.94
CA GLU A 137 31.29 20.32 21.13
C GLU A 137 30.70 20.50 19.73
N TYR A 138 30.27 19.39 19.11
CA TYR A 138 29.64 19.41 17.78
C TYR A 138 28.36 20.24 17.69
N ILE A 139 27.45 20.13 18.66
CA ILE A 139 26.24 20.96 18.68
C ILE A 139 26.59 22.42 18.98
N SER A 140 27.49 22.65 19.93
CA SER A 140 27.82 24.00 20.41
C SER A 140 28.62 24.80 19.37
N HIS A 141 29.37 24.14 18.49
CA HIS A 141 30.19 24.78 17.46
C HIS A 141 29.42 24.90 16.15
N THR A 142 28.55 25.90 16.11
CA THR A 142 27.76 26.28 14.94
C THR A 142 28.61 26.93 13.83
N SER A 143 29.93 26.75 13.73
CA SER A 143 30.77 27.46 12.73
C SER A 143 31.95 26.69 12.10
N HIS A 144 32.44 25.55 12.62
CA HIS A 144 33.68 24.91 12.09
C HIS A 144 33.50 23.43 11.69
N GLN A 145 33.91 23.07 10.46
CA GLN A 145 33.43 21.89 9.71
C GLN A 145 34.48 20.79 9.41
N GLY A 146 35.76 20.94 9.75
CA GLY A 146 36.81 20.05 9.22
C GLY A 146 36.99 18.73 9.95
N ASP A 147 37.39 18.79 11.23
CA ASP A 147 37.99 17.62 11.91
C ASP A 147 37.11 17.01 13.02
N LEU A 148 36.12 17.75 13.52
CA LEU A 148 35.32 17.34 14.66
C LEU A 148 34.42 16.13 14.36
N GLY A 149 33.90 16.05 13.14
CA GLY A 149 33.07 14.93 12.70
C GLY A 149 33.81 13.61 12.83
N GLN A 150 35.07 13.55 12.35
CA GLN A 150 35.89 12.33 12.32
C GLN A 150 36.07 11.67 13.69
N ASN A 151 36.35 12.49 14.71
CA ASN A 151 36.55 12.02 16.09
C ASN A 151 35.26 11.52 16.74
N ILE A 152 34.12 12.15 16.43
CA ILE A 152 32.82 11.65 16.86
C ILE A 152 32.57 10.30 16.22
N PHE A 153 32.77 10.17 14.90
CA PHE A 153 32.53 8.94 14.14
C PHE A 153 33.27 7.74 14.71
N ASN A 154 34.54 7.89 15.08
CA ASN A 154 35.35 6.81 15.62
C ASN A 154 34.84 6.31 16.98
N ASN A 155 34.16 7.17 17.74
CA ASN A 155 33.68 6.88 19.10
C ASN A 155 32.18 6.59 19.17
N LEU A 156 31.41 6.78 18.11
CA LEU A 156 29.97 6.51 18.08
C LEU A 156 29.62 5.06 18.49
N ASN A 157 30.50 4.11 18.16
CA ASN A 157 30.30 2.70 18.46
C ASN A 157 30.38 2.37 19.95
N THR A 158 30.91 3.28 20.78
CA THR A 158 31.07 3.07 22.23
C THR A 158 29.92 3.65 23.06
N LEU A 159 29.04 4.46 22.48
CA LEU A 159 27.93 5.11 23.19
C LEU A 159 26.96 4.08 23.79
N GLN A 160 26.34 4.32 24.94
CA GLN A 160 25.24 3.44 25.36
C GLN A 160 23.93 3.84 24.67
N GLU A 161 22.93 2.96 24.60
CA GLU A 161 21.61 3.31 24.01
C GLU A 161 21.00 4.55 24.69
N LYS A 162 21.14 4.67 26.01
CA LYS A 162 20.71 5.84 26.78
C LYS A 162 21.39 7.14 26.34
N ASP A 163 22.65 7.06 25.87
CA ASP A 163 23.37 8.23 25.36
C ASP A 163 22.86 8.61 23.98
N LEU A 164 22.51 7.63 23.14
CA LEU A 164 21.86 7.85 21.85
C LEU A 164 20.50 8.51 22.02
N VAL A 165 19.63 7.97 22.90
CA VAL A 165 18.29 8.53 23.12
C VAL A 165 18.36 10.01 23.53
N TRP A 166 19.25 10.34 24.47
CA TRP A 166 19.48 11.74 24.85
C TRP A 166 20.02 12.58 23.70
N PHE A 167 20.99 12.06 22.95
CA PHE A 167 21.55 12.71 21.76
C PHE A 167 20.44 13.08 20.77
N PHE A 168 19.55 12.13 20.45
CA PHE A 168 18.42 12.37 19.56
C PHE A 168 17.45 13.41 20.11
N ARG A 169 17.16 13.38 21.42
CA ARG A 169 16.29 14.39 22.06
C ARG A 169 16.86 15.79 21.92
N VAL A 170 18.13 15.97 22.23
CA VAL A 170 18.79 17.29 22.14
C VAL A 170 18.80 17.79 20.69
N ILE A 171 19.12 16.93 19.71
CA ILE A 171 19.05 17.34 18.30
C ILE A 171 17.63 17.73 17.93
N ASN A 172 16.63 16.90 18.24
CA ASN A 172 15.24 17.18 17.89
C ASN A 172 14.75 18.50 18.52
N GLN A 173 15.11 18.79 19.77
CA GLN A 173 14.85 20.09 20.42
C GLN A 173 15.55 21.25 19.70
N ALA A 174 16.84 21.11 19.38
CA ALA A 174 17.59 22.11 18.64
C ALA A 174 16.97 22.38 17.24
N LEU A 175 16.47 21.33 16.58
CA LEU A 175 15.74 21.45 15.33
C LEU A 175 14.40 22.15 15.47
N ALA A 176 13.65 21.86 16.54
CA ALA A 176 12.41 22.57 16.82
C ALA A 176 12.66 24.06 17.00
N CYS A 177 13.69 24.43 17.77
CA CYS A 177 14.05 25.83 18.01
C CYS A 177 14.46 26.55 16.72
N THR A 178 15.31 25.92 15.91
CA THR A 178 15.78 26.52 14.64
C THR A 178 14.68 26.63 13.58
N ALA A 179 13.70 25.72 13.55
CA ALA A 179 12.58 25.77 12.60
C ALA A 179 11.65 26.99 12.81
N HIS A 180 11.64 27.60 14.00
CA HIS A 180 10.90 28.83 14.30
C HIS A 180 11.61 30.09 13.79
N SER A 181 12.94 30.04 13.62
CA SER A 181 13.68 31.06 12.88
C SER A 181 13.51 30.78 11.38
N GLN A 182 12.91 31.70 10.63
CA GLN A 182 12.50 31.48 9.23
C GLN A 182 13.64 31.11 8.25
N SER A 183 14.90 31.03 8.70
CA SER A 183 16.01 30.47 7.93
C SER A 183 16.10 28.95 8.12
N MET A 184 15.36 28.20 7.31
CA MET A 184 15.57 26.75 7.10
C MET A 184 17.03 26.39 6.70
N GLN A 185 17.86 27.39 6.34
CA GLN A 185 19.29 27.25 6.05
C GLN A 185 20.17 26.90 7.28
N GLY A 186 19.64 26.95 8.50
CA GLY A 186 20.43 26.70 9.73
C GLY A 186 20.79 25.23 9.98
N ILE A 187 20.21 24.29 9.24
CA ILE A 187 20.46 22.86 9.42
C ILE A 187 21.62 22.43 8.53
N ARG A 188 22.76 22.11 9.15
CA ARG A 188 23.99 21.75 8.45
C ARG A 188 23.97 20.32 7.90
N PRO A 189 24.50 20.07 6.68
CA PRO A 189 24.72 18.72 6.13
C PRO A 189 25.52 17.80 7.06
N SER A 190 26.35 18.35 7.95
CA SER A 190 27.09 17.56 8.94
C SER A 190 26.16 16.81 9.91
N ASN A 191 24.99 17.38 10.27
CA ASN A 191 24.05 16.73 11.20
C ASN A 191 23.47 15.46 10.56
N VAL A 192 23.25 15.51 9.25
CA VAL A 192 22.81 14.37 8.45
C VAL A 192 23.83 13.24 8.53
N HIS A 193 25.12 13.56 8.34
CA HIS A 193 26.17 12.55 8.33
C HIS A 193 26.33 11.87 9.69
N VAL A 194 26.28 12.61 10.80
CA VAL A 194 26.33 12.05 12.18
C VAL A 194 25.18 11.09 12.43
N MET A 195 23.96 11.51 12.09
CA MET A 195 22.76 10.70 12.27
C MET A 195 22.82 9.40 11.45
N LEU A 196 23.30 9.48 10.21
CA LEU A 196 23.46 8.33 9.35
C LEU A 196 24.52 7.34 9.84
N GLN A 197 25.65 7.85 10.34
CA GLN A 197 26.71 6.98 10.87
C GLN A 197 26.28 6.28 12.15
N LEU A 198 25.61 7.01 13.05
CA LEU A 198 24.98 6.45 14.24
C LEU A 198 24.04 5.29 13.92
N TYR A 199 23.28 5.43 12.85
CA TYR A 199 22.32 4.43 12.42
C TYR A 199 22.97 3.27 11.66
N ARG A 200 24.09 3.51 10.95
CA ARG A 200 24.83 2.46 10.25
C ARG A 200 25.55 1.52 11.20
N SER A 201 26.09 2.05 12.30
CA SER A 201 26.95 1.28 13.18
C SER A 201 26.22 0.34 14.14
N ARG A 202 24.89 0.41 14.24
CA ARG A 202 24.10 -0.38 15.19
C ARG A 202 22.84 -0.97 14.59
N PRO A 203 22.37 -2.12 15.09
CA PRO A 203 21.02 -2.57 14.80
C PRO A 203 20.02 -1.55 15.36
N PRO A 204 18.99 -1.15 14.58
CA PRO A 204 17.98 -0.22 15.04
C PRO A 204 17.19 -0.81 16.21
N THR A 205 17.19 -0.15 17.36
CA THR A 205 16.16 -0.37 18.38
C THR A 205 14.92 0.46 18.01
N SER A 206 13.74 0.09 18.49
CA SER A 206 12.51 0.85 18.21
C SER A 206 12.59 2.29 18.73
N ASN A 207 13.22 2.51 19.90
CA ASN A 207 13.47 3.87 20.41
C ASN A 207 14.38 4.69 19.51
N VAL A 208 15.47 4.12 19.00
CA VAL A 208 16.37 4.83 18.06
C VAL A 208 15.66 5.12 16.74
N THR A 209 14.86 4.16 16.24
CA THR A 209 14.16 4.31 14.96
C THR A 209 13.10 5.39 15.00
N SER A 210 12.25 5.37 16.02
CA SER A 210 11.21 6.41 16.20
C SER A 210 11.79 7.81 16.34
N GLN A 211 12.94 7.96 17.01
CA GLN A 211 13.63 9.26 17.12
C GLN A 211 14.25 9.72 15.79
N LEU A 212 14.77 8.80 14.98
CA LEU A 212 15.27 9.08 13.64
C LEU A 212 14.14 9.48 12.69
N LEU A 213 13.01 8.76 12.74
CA LEU A 213 11.82 9.10 11.95
C LEU A 213 11.31 10.49 12.32
N LEU A 214 11.26 10.82 13.61
CA LEU A 214 10.91 12.16 14.07
C LEU A 214 11.88 13.22 13.54
N TRP A 215 13.18 12.98 13.67
CA TRP A 215 14.20 13.89 13.18
C TRP A 215 14.05 14.16 11.69
N LEU A 216 13.80 13.13 10.89
CA LEU A 216 13.63 13.24 9.44
C LEU A 216 12.32 13.95 9.10
N ALA A 217 11.22 13.64 9.79
CA ALA A 217 9.96 14.36 9.64
C ALA A 217 10.19 15.86 9.89
N MET A 218 10.89 16.21 10.97
CA MET A 218 11.18 17.60 11.34
C MET A 218 12.07 18.30 10.31
N LYS A 219 13.07 17.60 9.77
CA LYS A 219 13.90 18.07 8.65
C LYS A 219 13.07 18.43 7.43
N LEU A 220 12.02 17.66 7.18
CA LEU A 220 11.03 17.88 6.13
C LEU A 220 9.94 18.90 6.53
N GLY A 221 10.12 19.63 7.63
CA GLY A 221 9.25 20.69 8.08
C GLY A 221 8.06 20.24 8.94
N PHE A 222 8.03 18.99 9.40
CA PHE A 222 7.10 18.57 10.45
C PHE A 222 7.39 19.33 11.74
N ARG A 223 6.34 19.81 12.40
CA ARG A 223 6.44 20.57 13.65
C ARG A 223 5.68 19.84 14.75
N PRO A 224 6.33 18.90 15.45
CA PRO A 224 5.72 18.26 16.62
C PRO A 224 5.49 19.29 17.72
N ASN A 225 4.49 19.05 18.56
CA ASN A 225 4.35 19.85 19.78
C ASN A 225 5.46 19.50 20.79
N SER A 226 5.67 20.39 21.77
CA SER A 226 6.71 20.21 22.79
C SER A 226 6.50 18.91 23.59
N SER A 227 5.25 18.59 23.95
CA SER A 227 4.94 17.35 24.67
C SER A 227 5.38 16.09 23.93
N PHE A 228 5.24 16.07 22.61
CA PHE A 228 5.68 14.96 21.78
C PHE A 228 7.21 14.87 21.72
N LEU A 229 7.93 16.00 21.61
CA LEU A 229 9.39 16.02 21.64
C LEU A 229 9.95 15.37 22.91
N GLU A 230 9.31 15.64 24.05
CA GLU A 230 9.71 15.16 25.37
C GLU A 230 9.35 13.70 25.67
N LEU A 231 8.55 13.06 24.81
CA LEU A 231 8.19 11.66 24.98
C LEU A 231 9.44 10.77 24.85
N LEU A 232 9.70 9.94 25.86
CA LEU A 232 10.88 9.05 25.88
C LEU A 232 10.79 7.98 24.79
N ASP A 233 9.67 7.28 24.77
CA ASP A 233 9.37 6.20 23.85
C ASP A 233 8.38 6.67 22.80
N LYS A 234 8.86 6.76 21.55
CA LYS A 234 8.07 7.18 20.40
C LYS A 234 7.71 6.02 19.48
N SER A 235 7.98 4.77 19.89
CA SER A 235 7.73 3.55 19.11
C SER A 235 6.29 3.47 18.59
N GLY A 236 5.32 3.78 19.45
CA GLY A 236 3.89 3.78 19.10
C GLY A 236 3.49 4.82 18.03
N PHE A 237 4.40 5.70 17.61
CA PHE A 237 4.17 6.72 16.60
C PHE A 237 4.98 6.51 15.32
N GLU A 238 5.77 5.44 15.20
CA GLU A 238 6.64 5.19 14.04
C GLU A 238 5.88 5.24 12.71
N SER A 239 4.70 4.62 12.63
CA SER A 239 3.83 4.71 11.45
C SER A 239 3.43 6.15 11.11
N LYS A 240 2.99 6.94 12.10
CA LYS A 240 2.55 8.32 11.86
C LYS A 240 3.72 9.21 11.42
N LEU A 241 4.91 8.96 11.98
CA LEU A 241 6.12 9.68 11.60
C LEU A 241 6.57 9.30 10.19
N LEU A 242 6.49 8.03 9.82
CA LEU A 242 6.76 7.57 8.46
C LEU A 242 5.79 8.21 7.46
N ASP A 243 4.50 8.27 7.79
CA ASP A 243 3.49 8.95 6.97
C ASP A 243 3.85 10.44 6.78
N GLU A 244 4.20 11.16 7.84
CA GLU A 244 4.64 12.57 7.76
C GLU A 244 5.88 12.75 6.87
N ILE A 245 6.86 11.84 6.98
CA ILE A 245 8.04 11.86 6.12
C ILE A 245 7.64 11.71 4.66
N LEU A 246 6.85 10.68 4.33
CA LEU A 246 6.46 10.38 2.95
C LEU A 246 5.67 11.55 2.33
N VAL A 247 4.73 12.15 3.07
CA VAL A 247 3.93 13.31 2.64
C VAL A 247 4.82 14.51 2.34
N ARG A 248 5.80 14.77 3.20
CA ARG A 248 6.60 16.01 3.13
C ARG A 248 7.77 15.89 2.18
N HIS A 249 8.40 14.72 2.10
CA HIS A 249 9.47 14.44 1.13
C HIS A 249 9.00 14.77 -0.30
N TRP A 250 7.75 14.45 -0.63
CA TRP A 250 7.13 14.83 -1.90
C TRP A 250 7.16 16.35 -2.18
N ASN A 251 6.86 17.18 -1.18
CA ASN A 251 6.83 18.64 -1.36
C ASN A 251 8.23 19.23 -1.55
N TYR A 252 9.29 18.47 -1.23
CA TYR A 252 10.69 18.83 -1.42
C TYR A 252 11.22 18.14 -2.69
N THR A 253 10.74 18.54 -3.86
CA THR A 253 11.21 17.98 -5.13
C THR A 253 12.36 18.80 -5.74
N TYR A 254 13.39 18.06 -6.18
CA TYR A 254 14.48 18.36 -7.13
C TYR A 254 15.89 18.79 -6.70
N ASP A 255 16.12 19.46 -5.56
CA ASP A 255 17.45 20.07 -5.32
C ASP A 255 18.25 19.58 -4.10
N ASN A 256 17.75 18.63 -3.29
CA ASN A 256 18.42 18.24 -2.04
C ASN A 256 19.01 16.83 -2.05
N LYS A 257 20.18 16.67 -2.69
CA LYS A 257 20.93 15.40 -2.76
C LYS A 257 21.24 14.77 -1.39
N ASP A 258 21.40 15.58 -0.35
CA ASP A 258 21.66 15.09 1.01
C ASP A 258 20.43 14.37 1.59
N LEU A 259 19.24 14.88 1.26
CA LEU A 259 17.97 14.33 1.70
C LEU A 259 17.61 13.05 0.94
N ASP A 260 17.97 12.99 -0.34
CA ASP A 260 17.85 11.76 -1.14
C ASP A 260 18.74 10.63 -0.58
N PHE A 261 20.00 10.94 -0.24
CA PHE A 261 20.93 9.97 0.36
C PHE A 261 20.46 9.49 1.74
N LEU A 262 19.94 10.42 2.55
CA LEU A 262 19.29 10.09 3.82
C LEU A 262 18.17 9.07 3.64
N TRP A 263 17.32 9.33 2.66
CA TRP A 263 16.15 8.50 2.39
C TRP A 263 16.55 7.08 2.04
N SER A 264 17.52 6.88 1.13
CA SER A 264 17.95 5.53 0.75
C SER A 264 18.55 4.73 1.92
N VAL A 265 19.35 5.38 2.78
CA VAL A 265 19.95 4.71 3.94
C VAL A 265 18.89 4.34 4.97
N ILE A 266 17.97 5.25 5.28
CA ILE A 266 16.90 5.02 6.25
C ILE A 266 15.99 3.89 5.77
N ILE A 267 15.58 3.94 4.51
CA ILE A 267 14.74 2.92 3.88
C ILE A 267 15.36 1.54 3.90
N SER A 268 16.62 1.40 3.46
CA SER A 268 17.29 0.09 3.42
C SER A 268 17.29 -0.61 4.78
N LYS A 269 17.37 0.18 5.85
CA LYS A 269 17.39 -0.30 7.23
C LYS A 269 15.99 -0.50 7.80
N LEU A 270 15.03 0.38 7.50
CA LEU A 270 13.62 0.19 7.84
C LEU A 270 13.08 -1.13 7.24
N SER A 271 13.46 -1.44 6.00
CA SER A 271 13.18 -2.75 5.37
C SER A 271 13.78 -3.92 6.15
N SER A 272 15.03 -3.79 6.61
CA SER A 272 15.72 -4.85 7.36
C SER A 272 15.22 -5.06 8.80
N SER A 273 14.61 -4.04 9.38
CA SER A 273 14.17 -4.04 10.79
C SER A 273 12.79 -4.65 11.01
N GLY A 274 12.10 -5.08 9.94
CA GLY A 274 10.70 -5.49 10.03
C GLY A 274 9.74 -4.34 10.33
N ILE A 275 10.21 -3.10 10.48
CA ILE A 275 9.37 -1.92 10.81
C ILE A 275 8.44 -1.61 9.63
N ILE A 276 8.90 -1.63 8.39
CA ILE A 276 7.98 -1.52 7.23
C ILE A 276 6.95 -2.66 7.25
N GLN A 277 7.35 -3.83 7.73
CA GLN A 277 6.47 -4.99 7.85
C GLN A 277 5.46 -4.83 9.01
N GLN A 278 5.82 -4.20 10.12
CA GLN A 278 4.97 -4.02 11.31
C GLN A 278 4.07 -2.79 11.21
N TYR A 279 4.51 -1.74 10.51
CA TYR A 279 3.90 -0.42 10.50
C TYR A 279 3.30 -0.03 9.16
N LEU A 280 3.05 -0.98 8.25
CA LEU A 280 2.00 -0.78 7.26
C LEU A 280 0.67 -0.91 8.01
N PRO A 281 0.06 0.19 8.46
CA PRO A 281 -1.14 0.10 9.23
C PRO A 281 -2.23 -0.25 8.22
N TRP A 282 -3.20 -1.00 8.71
CA TRP A 282 -4.48 -1.20 8.06
C TRP A 282 -5.21 0.17 7.92
N ASP A 283 -4.63 1.19 8.58
CA ASP A 283 -5.16 2.52 8.91
C ASP A 283 -4.26 3.66 8.39
N LEU A 284 -3.45 3.48 7.33
CA LEU A 284 -2.83 4.59 6.58
C LEU A 284 -3.93 5.61 6.27
N SER A 285 -4.03 6.70 7.04
CA SER A 285 -5.32 7.40 7.24
C SER A 285 -5.32 8.86 6.79
N VAL A 286 -4.20 9.43 6.33
CA VAL A 286 -4.16 10.90 6.23
C VAL A 286 -4.02 11.45 4.80
N HIS A 287 -3.35 10.77 3.85
CA HIS A 287 -3.31 11.22 2.44
C HIS A 287 -3.29 10.05 1.43
N ARG A 288 -4.27 9.14 1.57
CA ARG A 288 -4.37 7.85 0.86
C ARG A 288 -4.19 7.93 -0.65
N GLU A 289 -4.74 8.95 -1.28
CA GLU A 289 -4.88 9.04 -2.74
C GLU A 289 -3.63 9.54 -3.49
N HIS A 290 -2.57 9.92 -2.78
CA HIS A 290 -1.47 10.68 -3.37
C HIS A 290 -0.07 10.15 -3.08
N ILE A 291 0.20 9.59 -1.90
CA ILE A 291 1.59 9.44 -1.45
C ILE A 291 2.43 8.48 -2.33
N PRO A 292 2.11 7.19 -2.53
CA PRO A 292 3.03 6.29 -3.23
C PRO A 292 2.97 6.38 -4.74
N ALA A 293 1.82 6.74 -5.33
CA ALA A 293 1.75 7.00 -6.75
C ALA A 293 2.45 8.31 -7.14
N LEU A 294 2.29 9.39 -6.35
CA LEU A 294 3.05 10.62 -6.59
C LEU A 294 4.53 10.43 -6.27
N ALA A 295 4.88 9.84 -5.13
CA ALA A 295 6.27 9.51 -4.78
C ALA A 295 6.92 8.65 -5.87
N TRP A 296 6.21 7.64 -6.39
CA TRP A 296 6.65 6.86 -7.55
C TRP A 296 6.85 7.75 -8.79
N THR A 297 5.89 8.60 -9.15
CA THR A 297 6.07 9.49 -10.32
C THR A 297 7.18 10.54 -10.16
N SER A 298 7.51 11.01 -8.95
CA SER A 298 8.71 11.82 -8.72
C SER A 298 9.99 11.01 -8.88
N THR A 299 9.98 9.74 -8.48
CA THR A 299 11.17 8.88 -8.60
C THR A 299 11.47 8.48 -10.03
N LEU A 300 10.44 8.41 -10.89
CA LEU A 300 10.63 8.23 -12.34
C LEU A 300 11.39 9.40 -13.00
N ALA A 301 11.50 10.54 -12.33
CA ALA A 301 12.30 11.64 -12.82
C ALA A 301 13.76 11.65 -12.31
N ASN A 302 14.13 10.70 -11.44
CA ASN A 302 15.47 10.64 -10.85
C ASN A 302 15.98 9.18 -10.78
N VAL A 303 16.59 8.74 -11.89
CA VAL A 303 17.03 7.36 -12.17
C VAL A 303 17.90 6.74 -11.07
N GLY A 304 18.74 7.53 -10.41
CA GLY A 304 19.67 7.05 -9.38
C GLY A 304 18.99 6.38 -8.17
N TRP A 305 17.69 6.58 -8.00
CA TRP A 305 16.95 6.16 -6.79
C TRP A 305 15.88 5.11 -7.07
N LEU A 306 15.73 4.70 -8.33
CA LEU A 306 14.73 3.72 -8.75
C LEU A 306 14.81 2.44 -7.90
N CYS A 307 16.01 1.88 -7.74
CA CYS A 307 16.24 0.64 -6.99
C CYS A 307 15.81 0.72 -5.51
N SER A 308 16.09 1.83 -4.82
CA SER A 308 15.72 1.99 -3.42
C SER A 308 14.21 2.08 -3.23
N HIS A 309 13.51 2.79 -4.12
CA HIS A 309 12.05 2.93 -4.05
C HIS A 309 11.33 1.64 -4.41
N LEU A 310 11.81 0.95 -5.44
CA LEU A 310 11.35 -0.40 -5.76
C LEU A 310 11.48 -1.33 -4.55
N HIS A 311 12.61 -1.30 -3.85
CA HIS A 311 12.79 -2.11 -2.64
C HIS A 311 11.79 -1.76 -1.52
N ILE A 312 11.35 -0.50 -1.40
CA ILE A 312 10.26 -0.11 -0.48
C ILE A 312 8.98 -0.80 -0.89
N LEU A 313 8.52 -0.58 -2.13
CA LEU A 313 7.26 -1.14 -2.62
C LEU A 313 7.23 -2.66 -2.46
N HIS A 314 8.37 -3.30 -2.72
CA HIS A 314 8.55 -4.71 -2.44
C HIS A 314 8.39 -5.04 -0.95
N SER A 315 9.14 -4.38 -0.07
CA SER A 315 9.08 -4.60 1.38
C SER A 315 7.72 -4.28 2.01
N MET A 316 6.89 -3.46 1.35
CA MET A 316 5.53 -3.18 1.79
C MET A 316 4.60 -4.40 1.66
N ILE A 317 4.91 -5.32 0.74
CA ILE A 317 4.02 -6.43 0.35
C ILE A 317 4.65 -7.79 0.62
N PHE A 318 5.95 -7.92 0.37
CA PHE A 318 6.71 -9.15 0.50
C PHE A 318 7.49 -9.13 1.82
N LEU A 319 7.17 -10.09 2.70
CA LEU A 319 7.81 -10.24 4.00
C LEU A 319 9.06 -11.12 3.89
N TYR A 320 10.20 -10.60 4.35
CA TYR A 320 11.50 -11.28 4.25
C TYR A 320 11.70 -12.40 5.29
N ASP A 321 11.00 -12.36 6.44
CA ASP A 321 11.40 -13.13 7.63
C ASP A 321 10.93 -14.59 7.71
N SER A 322 10.15 -15.10 6.75
CA SER A 322 9.99 -16.55 6.60
C SER A 322 9.37 -16.89 5.24
N VAL A 323 10.16 -17.53 4.37
CA VAL A 323 9.70 -18.17 3.13
C VAL A 323 8.87 -17.25 2.23
N ASN A 324 9.35 -16.04 1.89
CA ASN A 324 8.68 -15.10 0.96
C ASN A 324 7.15 -15.16 1.07
N LYS A 325 6.62 -15.12 2.31
CA LYS A 325 5.19 -15.28 2.52
C LYS A 325 4.52 -14.05 1.95
N PHE A 326 3.99 -14.24 0.75
CA PHE A 326 3.20 -13.25 0.07
C PHE A 326 1.93 -12.99 0.90
N ASP A 327 1.81 -11.77 1.43
CA ASP A 327 0.65 -11.37 2.22
C ASP A 327 -0.39 -10.73 1.29
N HIS A 328 -1.38 -11.53 0.91
CA HIS A 328 -2.49 -11.08 0.08
C HIS A 328 -3.18 -9.83 0.65
N LYS A 329 -3.33 -9.74 1.98
CA LYS A 329 -4.02 -8.61 2.60
C LYS A 329 -3.24 -7.32 2.40
N ARG A 330 -1.91 -7.38 2.48
CA ARG A 330 -1.04 -6.23 2.21
C ARG A 330 -1.10 -5.82 0.76
N LEU A 331 -1.03 -6.76 -0.18
CA LEU A 331 -1.15 -6.42 -1.61
C LEU A 331 -2.51 -5.77 -1.91
N TRP A 332 -3.58 -6.27 -1.30
CA TRP A 332 -4.90 -5.69 -1.52
C TRP A 332 -5.06 -4.34 -0.88
N LYS A 333 -4.62 -4.18 0.37
CA LYS A 333 -4.66 -2.87 1.00
C LYS A 333 -3.80 -1.88 0.22
N PHE A 334 -2.66 -2.33 -0.28
CA PHE A 334 -1.81 -1.55 -1.15
C PHE A 334 -2.57 -1.09 -2.40
N TYR A 335 -3.21 -1.97 -3.17
CA TYR A 335 -3.96 -1.52 -4.34
C TYR A 335 -5.25 -0.74 -4.02
N GLU A 336 -5.93 -1.03 -2.92
CA GLU A 336 -7.09 -0.25 -2.46
C GLU A 336 -6.67 1.19 -2.14
N VAL A 337 -5.57 1.35 -1.41
CA VAL A 337 -5.02 2.66 -1.05
C VAL A 337 -4.42 3.35 -2.29
N PHE A 338 -3.83 2.58 -3.21
CA PHE A 338 -3.04 3.12 -4.34
C PHE A 338 -3.67 2.91 -5.72
N ASN A 339 -4.99 2.74 -5.82
CA ASN A 339 -5.72 2.82 -7.09
C ASN A 339 -5.73 4.25 -7.61
N SER A 340 -4.55 4.71 -8.02
CA SER A 340 -4.26 6.11 -8.22
C SER A 340 -4.93 6.67 -9.47
N PRO A 341 -5.47 7.90 -9.42
CA PRO A 341 -5.87 8.61 -10.63
C PRO A 341 -4.66 9.10 -11.47
N VAL A 342 -3.43 8.96 -10.95
CA VAL A 342 -2.21 9.49 -11.59
C VAL A 342 -1.96 8.78 -12.93
N LYS A 343 -2.01 9.58 -14.01
CA LYS A 343 -1.63 9.17 -15.36
C LYS A 343 -0.15 9.48 -15.58
N LEU A 344 0.63 8.49 -16.02
CA LEU A 344 2.00 8.74 -16.45
C LEU A 344 2.00 9.64 -17.69
N LEU A 345 2.98 10.52 -17.77
CA LEU A 345 3.27 11.29 -18.98
C LEU A 345 4.16 10.49 -19.92
N ARG A 346 4.03 10.71 -21.22
CA ARG A 346 4.74 9.94 -22.26
C ARG A 346 6.25 9.91 -22.04
N TYR A 347 6.86 11.04 -21.65
CA TYR A 347 8.30 11.12 -21.40
C TYR A 347 8.73 10.35 -20.15
N GLN A 348 7.89 10.30 -19.11
CA GLN A 348 8.16 9.52 -17.88
C GLN A 348 8.17 8.03 -18.20
N VAL A 349 7.27 7.59 -19.07
CA VAL A 349 7.26 6.21 -19.57
C VAL A 349 8.54 5.88 -20.34
N HIS A 350 8.99 6.78 -21.24
CA HIS A 350 10.21 6.55 -22.01
C HIS A 350 11.44 6.50 -21.10
N SER A 351 11.54 7.40 -20.12
CA SER A 351 12.62 7.39 -19.12
C SER A 351 12.61 6.06 -18.36
N LEU A 352 11.45 5.68 -17.80
CA LEU A 352 11.34 4.44 -17.06
C LEU A 352 11.78 3.22 -17.89
N ILE A 353 11.30 3.09 -19.13
CA ILE A 353 11.66 1.96 -19.99
C ILE A 353 13.16 1.96 -20.32
N GLN A 354 13.77 3.14 -20.47
CA GLN A 354 15.20 3.26 -20.67
C GLN A 354 15.97 2.83 -19.41
N ASP A 355 15.55 3.32 -18.25
CA ASP A 355 16.14 2.98 -16.95
C ASP A 355 16.03 1.46 -16.68
N LEU A 356 14.92 0.84 -17.07
CA LEU A 356 14.73 -0.61 -16.99
C LEU A 356 15.71 -1.40 -17.86
N LYS A 357 16.06 -0.87 -19.04
CA LYS A 357 17.09 -1.50 -19.89
C LYS A 357 18.48 -1.39 -19.29
N GLU A 358 18.72 -0.37 -18.48
CA GLU A 358 19.99 -0.10 -17.81
C GLU A 358 20.11 -0.88 -16.48
N CYS A 359 19.02 -1.05 -15.74
CA CYS A 359 18.96 -1.81 -14.48
C CYS A 359 18.83 -3.34 -14.66
N LYS A 360 19.33 -3.92 -15.76
CA LYS A 360 19.19 -5.36 -16.07
C LYS A 360 19.66 -6.29 -14.95
N GLU A 361 20.72 -5.94 -14.23
CA GLU A 361 21.23 -6.74 -13.10
C GLU A 361 20.22 -6.88 -11.96
N TYR A 362 19.41 -5.84 -11.70
CA TYR A 362 18.36 -5.88 -10.68
C TYR A 362 17.16 -6.70 -11.14
N LEU A 363 16.76 -6.55 -12.41
CA LEU A 363 15.65 -7.29 -13.03
C LEU A 363 15.89 -8.79 -13.09
N ASN A 364 17.16 -9.22 -13.12
CA ASN A 364 17.51 -10.64 -13.13
C ASN A 364 17.22 -11.35 -11.79
N ASN A 365 17.05 -10.61 -10.69
CA ASN A 365 16.88 -11.19 -9.36
C ASN A 365 15.42 -11.15 -8.86
N ASP A 366 14.72 -10.02 -9.03
CA ASP A 366 13.29 -9.92 -8.68
C ASP A 366 12.62 -8.74 -9.40
N ILE A 367 11.59 -9.05 -10.19
CA ILE A 367 10.82 -8.10 -11.00
C ILE A 367 9.53 -7.63 -10.31
N SER A 368 9.11 -8.30 -9.24
CA SER A 368 7.92 -7.97 -8.44
C SER A 368 7.86 -6.49 -8.01
N PRO A 369 8.96 -5.89 -7.49
CA PRO A 369 8.96 -4.48 -7.08
C PRO A 369 8.53 -3.53 -8.20
N LEU A 370 8.99 -3.81 -9.42
CA LEU A 370 8.71 -2.99 -10.57
C LEU A 370 7.28 -3.16 -11.06
N LEU A 371 6.82 -4.40 -11.14
CA LEU A 371 5.45 -4.68 -11.55
C LEU A 371 4.45 -4.07 -10.56
N LEU A 372 4.79 -4.03 -9.27
CA LEU A 372 4.01 -3.30 -8.26
C LEU A 372 3.89 -1.83 -8.61
N ALA A 373 5.03 -1.19 -8.84
CA ALA A 373 5.09 0.23 -9.16
C ALA A 373 4.29 0.56 -10.43
N LEU A 374 4.40 -0.30 -11.45
CA LEU A 374 3.69 -0.14 -12.72
C LEU A 374 2.20 -0.49 -12.65
N GLY A 375 1.80 -1.34 -11.71
CA GLY A 375 0.41 -1.69 -11.42
C GLY A 375 -0.35 -0.66 -10.56
N MET A 376 0.29 0.42 -10.14
CA MET A 376 -0.33 1.52 -9.38
C MET A 376 -0.67 2.74 -10.24
N VAL A 377 -0.16 2.82 -11.47
CA VAL A 377 -0.26 4.01 -12.33
C VAL A 377 -1.10 3.74 -13.56
N LYS A 378 -1.78 4.79 -14.06
CA LYS A 378 -2.51 4.73 -15.32
C LYS A 378 -1.57 5.07 -16.47
N TRP A 379 -1.57 4.22 -17.49
CA TRP A 379 -0.74 4.43 -18.67
C TRP A 379 -1.44 5.32 -19.71
N PRO A 380 -0.70 6.14 -20.48
CA PRO A 380 -1.29 6.91 -21.58
C PRO A 380 -1.94 5.99 -22.62
N GLU A 381 -3.23 6.16 -22.90
CA GLU A 381 -4.00 5.30 -23.81
C GLU A 381 -3.44 5.29 -25.25
N ASP A 382 -2.80 6.38 -25.66
CA ASP A 382 -2.16 6.54 -26.96
C ASP A 382 -0.78 5.87 -27.05
N LEU A 383 -0.22 5.39 -25.94
CA LEU A 383 1.07 4.72 -25.91
C LEU A 383 1.01 3.38 -26.67
N GLU A 384 2.07 3.08 -27.42
CA GLU A 384 2.26 1.78 -28.04
C GLU A 384 2.75 0.74 -27.00
N PRO A 385 2.35 -0.53 -27.13
CA PRO A 385 2.78 -1.57 -26.22
C PRO A 385 4.30 -1.74 -26.28
N ASN A 386 4.95 -1.70 -25.12
CA ASN A 386 6.38 -1.94 -25.04
C ASN A 386 6.67 -3.44 -24.93
N GLU A 387 7.42 -3.97 -25.89
CA GLU A 387 7.72 -5.41 -25.97
C GLU A 387 8.47 -5.95 -24.74
N LEU A 388 9.45 -5.19 -24.22
CA LEU A 388 10.19 -5.60 -23.02
C LEU A 388 9.24 -5.75 -21.82
N TYR A 389 8.39 -4.76 -21.59
CA TYR A 389 7.42 -4.80 -20.50
C TYR A 389 6.38 -5.93 -20.67
N VAL A 390 5.93 -6.18 -21.89
CA VAL A 390 4.97 -7.26 -22.17
C VAL A 390 5.60 -8.63 -21.93
N ASN A 391 6.85 -8.83 -22.36
CA ASN A 391 7.58 -10.07 -22.08
C ASN A 391 7.82 -10.27 -20.58
N MET A 392 8.05 -9.19 -19.83
CA MET A 392 8.15 -9.20 -18.37
C MET A 392 6.83 -9.63 -17.71
N LEU A 393 5.69 -9.10 -18.16
CA LEU A 393 4.37 -9.52 -17.70
C LEU A 393 4.11 -11.00 -17.97
N ILE A 394 4.39 -11.45 -19.20
CA ILE A 394 4.21 -12.84 -19.62
C ILE A 394 5.07 -13.78 -18.76
N ALA A 395 6.37 -13.52 -18.66
CA ALA A 395 7.29 -14.34 -17.87
C ALA A 395 6.88 -14.40 -16.39
N SER A 396 6.37 -13.28 -15.86
CA SER A 396 5.91 -13.21 -14.47
C SER A 396 4.62 -13.96 -14.24
N LEU A 397 3.69 -13.99 -15.21
CA LEU A 397 2.46 -14.79 -15.18
C LEU A 397 2.74 -16.29 -15.37
N GLU A 398 3.71 -16.63 -16.22
CA GLU A 398 4.20 -18.00 -16.49
C GLU A 398 5.04 -18.58 -15.33
N ALA A 399 5.48 -17.73 -14.38
CA ALA A 399 6.34 -18.14 -13.28
C ALA A 399 5.71 -19.26 -12.43
N SER A 400 6.34 -20.43 -12.41
CA SER A 400 5.84 -21.62 -11.72
C SER A 400 6.29 -21.68 -10.27
N GLY A 401 5.58 -22.44 -9.44
CA GLY A 401 5.95 -22.72 -8.05
C GLY A 401 5.27 -21.83 -7.01
N PRO A 402 5.20 -22.29 -5.75
CA PRO A 402 4.43 -21.64 -4.68
C PRO A 402 4.98 -20.27 -4.27
N HIS A 403 6.29 -20.03 -4.43
CA HIS A 403 6.92 -18.76 -4.07
C HIS A 403 6.62 -17.63 -5.07
N ASN A 404 6.16 -17.96 -6.29
CA ASN A 404 5.89 -16.99 -7.35
C ASN A 404 4.42 -16.55 -7.40
N VAL A 405 3.60 -16.96 -6.43
CA VAL A 405 2.20 -16.52 -6.32
C VAL A 405 2.13 -15.01 -6.27
N GLY A 406 2.86 -14.36 -5.35
CA GLY A 406 2.85 -12.91 -5.23
C GLY A 406 3.25 -12.19 -6.51
N LEU A 407 4.32 -12.66 -7.16
CA LEU A 407 4.77 -12.12 -8.44
C LEU A 407 3.67 -12.17 -9.51
N ARG A 408 3.03 -13.32 -9.70
CA ARG A 408 1.93 -13.47 -10.68
C ARG A 408 0.76 -12.54 -10.38
N GLN A 409 0.46 -12.37 -9.09
CA GLN A 409 -0.66 -11.58 -8.61
C GLN A 409 -0.44 -10.09 -8.87
N VAL A 410 0.80 -9.64 -8.69
CA VAL A 410 1.27 -8.31 -9.06
C VAL A 410 1.25 -8.12 -10.58
N ALA A 411 1.75 -9.10 -11.34
CA ALA A 411 1.76 -9.07 -12.80
C ALA A 411 0.35 -8.93 -13.38
N LEU A 412 -0.64 -9.62 -12.81
CA LEU A 412 -2.03 -9.51 -13.23
C LEU A 412 -2.58 -8.08 -13.05
N GLN A 413 -2.31 -7.45 -11.90
CA GLN A 413 -2.74 -6.06 -11.68
C GLN A 413 -2.03 -5.09 -12.64
N ALA A 414 -0.73 -5.29 -12.84
CA ALA A 414 0.06 -4.49 -13.78
C ALA A 414 -0.47 -4.62 -15.22
N ALA A 415 -0.84 -5.84 -15.64
CA ALA A 415 -1.47 -6.09 -16.92
C ALA A 415 -2.85 -5.43 -17.05
N TRP A 416 -3.65 -5.44 -15.98
CA TRP A 416 -4.94 -4.73 -15.96
C TRP A 416 -4.78 -3.21 -16.14
N CYS A 417 -3.83 -2.59 -15.43
CA CYS A 417 -3.51 -1.17 -15.60
C CYS A 417 -2.99 -0.82 -17.00
N TYR A 418 -2.46 -1.81 -17.73
CA TYR A 418 -1.95 -1.68 -19.10
C TYR A 418 -2.91 -2.23 -20.17
N CYS A 419 -4.17 -2.53 -19.82
CA CYS A 419 -5.06 -3.32 -20.67
C CYS A 419 -5.33 -2.69 -22.05
N ILE A 420 -5.43 -1.36 -22.12
CA ILE A 420 -5.69 -0.62 -23.36
C ILE A 420 -4.50 -0.75 -24.32
N GLN A 421 -3.27 -0.68 -23.82
CA GLN A 421 -2.07 -0.83 -24.64
C GLN A 421 -1.89 -2.28 -25.08
N LEU A 422 -2.23 -3.24 -24.22
CA LEU A 422 -2.16 -4.66 -24.54
C LEU A 422 -3.12 -5.07 -25.70
N GLN A 423 -4.21 -4.33 -25.92
CA GLN A 423 -5.08 -4.54 -27.09
C GLN A 423 -4.38 -4.29 -28.43
N LYS A 424 -3.33 -3.46 -28.46
CA LYS A 424 -2.58 -3.12 -29.68
C LYS A 424 -1.46 -4.11 -30.01
N LEU A 425 -1.29 -5.16 -29.20
CA LEU A 425 -0.26 -6.17 -29.40
C LEU A 425 -0.42 -6.91 -30.73
N SER A 426 0.71 -7.34 -31.30
CA SER A 426 0.73 -8.28 -32.41
C SER A 426 0.08 -9.61 -32.02
N LYS A 427 -0.50 -10.31 -33.00
CA LYS A 427 -1.23 -11.57 -32.78
C LYS A 427 -0.40 -12.62 -32.02
N SER A 428 0.88 -12.76 -32.34
CA SER A 428 1.76 -13.74 -31.70
C SER A 428 1.99 -13.45 -30.22
N VAL A 429 2.32 -12.21 -29.88
CA VAL A 429 2.57 -11.79 -28.49
C VAL A 429 1.29 -11.84 -27.67
N LYS A 430 0.18 -11.38 -28.26
CA LYS A 430 -1.13 -11.42 -27.64
C LYS A 430 -1.60 -12.86 -27.36
N SER A 431 -1.34 -13.80 -28.29
CA SER A 431 -1.59 -15.22 -28.08
C SER A 431 -0.83 -15.77 -26.89
N ARG A 432 0.46 -15.43 -26.76
CA ARG A 432 1.29 -15.89 -25.66
C ARG A 432 0.83 -15.32 -24.33
N LEU A 433 0.48 -14.04 -24.29
CA LEU A 433 -0.09 -13.40 -23.10
C LEU A 433 -1.42 -14.04 -22.70
N LEU A 434 -2.28 -14.34 -23.66
CA LEU A 434 -3.55 -15.02 -23.42
C LEU A 434 -3.32 -16.42 -22.83
N SER A 435 -2.41 -17.20 -23.39
CA SER A 435 -2.01 -18.50 -22.83
C SER A 435 -1.45 -18.37 -21.41
N ALA A 436 -0.61 -17.38 -21.13
CA ALA A 436 -0.08 -17.12 -19.79
C ALA A 436 -1.19 -16.75 -18.79
N LEU A 437 -2.17 -15.95 -19.21
CA LEU A 437 -3.34 -15.61 -18.40
C LEU A 437 -4.21 -16.84 -18.13
N LEU A 438 -4.48 -17.69 -19.12
CA LEU A 438 -5.26 -18.91 -18.94
C LEU A 438 -4.52 -19.94 -18.07
N ASN A 439 -3.19 -19.98 -18.12
CA ASN A 439 -2.40 -20.87 -17.27
C ASN A 439 -2.28 -20.35 -15.82
N PHE A 440 -2.45 -19.04 -15.60
CA PHE A 440 -2.39 -18.46 -14.26
C PHE A 440 -3.45 -19.04 -13.31
N THR A 441 -4.66 -19.35 -13.79
CA THR A 441 -5.75 -19.91 -12.97
C THR A 441 -5.52 -21.34 -12.52
N THR A 442 -4.82 -22.14 -13.31
CA THR A 442 -4.69 -23.60 -13.13
C THR A 442 -3.88 -24.02 -11.89
N SER A 443 -3.18 -23.07 -11.27
CA SER A 443 -2.16 -23.32 -10.25
C SER A 443 -2.53 -22.74 -8.88
N HIS A 444 -3.82 -22.42 -8.66
CA HIS A 444 -4.27 -21.64 -7.50
C HIS A 444 -5.23 -22.36 -6.53
N ASP A 445 -5.50 -23.67 -6.66
CA ASP A 445 -6.46 -24.41 -5.80
C ASP A 445 -6.35 -24.14 -4.29
N ARG A 446 -5.15 -23.86 -3.75
CA ARG A 446 -4.96 -23.66 -2.29
C ARG A 446 -5.09 -22.22 -1.79
N LEU A 447 -4.97 -21.22 -2.65
CA LEU A 447 -4.95 -19.81 -2.22
C LEU A 447 -6.35 -19.26 -1.95
N TRP A 448 -7.35 -19.89 -2.57
CA TRP A 448 -8.76 -19.54 -2.42
C TRP A 448 -9.34 -20.12 -1.12
N GLU A 449 -8.88 -21.30 -0.73
CA GLU A 449 -9.30 -22.00 0.50
C GLU A 449 -8.87 -21.24 1.77
N ASP A 450 -7.64 -20.69 1.80
CA ASP A 450 -7.15 -19.89 2.92
C ASP A 450 -7.92 -18.56 3.10
N MET A 451 -8.69 -18.14 2.09
CA MET A 451 -9.42 -16.87 2.10
C MET A 451 -10.83 -16.96 2.70
N ASP A 452 -11.39 -18.17 2.86
CA ASP A 452 -12.71 -18.42 3.44
C ASP A 452 -12.78 -18.05 4.94
N GLY A 453 -11.63 -17.93 5.60
CA GLY A 453 -11.53 -17.48 7.00
C GLY A 453 -11.71 -15.97 7.24
N TYR A 454 -11.84 -15.14 6.20
CA TYR A 454 -11.69 -13.67 6.34
C TYR A 454 -12.98 -12.83 6.24
N GLY A 455 -14.17 -13.45 6.25
CA GLY A 455 -15.45 -12.75 6.30
C GLY A 455 -15.82 -11.97 5.03
N ARG A 456 -16.97 -11.27 5.05
CA ARG A 456 -17.62 -10.69 3.85
C ARG A 456 -16.77 -9.67 3.06
N ALA A 457 -15.92 -8.89 3.74
CA ALA A 457 -15.12 -7.86 3.08
C ALA A 457 -14.04 -8.45 2.16
N ALA A 458 -13.49 -9.62 2.51
CA ALA A 458 -12.52 -10.31 1.66
C ALA A 458 -13.18 -10.83 0.37
N SER A 459 -14.44 -11.27 0.46
CA SER A 459 -15.17 -11.84 -0.67
C SER A 459 -15.46 -10.81 -1.78
N LEU A 460 -15.71 -9.55 -1.41
CA LEU A 460 -15.96 -8.45 -2.36
C LEU A 460 -14.74 -8.11 -3.23
N THR A 461 -13.55 -8.10 -2.63
CA THR A 461 -12.29 -7.80 -3.31
C THR A 461 -11.92 -8.90 -4.30
N ILE A 462 -12.24 -10.15 -3.96
CA ILE A 462 -12.03 -11.31 -4.84
C ILE A 462 -12.92 -11.20 -6.08
N LEU A 463 -14.20 -10.87 -5.91
CA LEU A 463 -15.13 -10.65 -7.02
C LEU A 463 -14.63 -9.57 -8.01
N LEU A 464 -14.25 -8.40 -7.49
CA LEU A 464 -13.71 -7.30 -8.31
C LEU A 464 -12.50 -7.75 -9.13
N ARG A 465 -11.71 -8.67 -8.59
CA ARG A 465 -10.51 -9.14 -9.27
C ARG A 465 -10.78 -10.16 -10.34
N PHE A 466 -11.69 -11.11 -10.11
CA PHE A 466 -12.13 -11.98 -11.19
C PHE A 466 -12.77 -11.15 -12.30
N THR A 467 -13.49 -10.09 -11.93
CA THR A 467 -14.03 -9.11 -12.89
C THR A 467 -12.92 -8.46 -13.71
N HIS A 468 -11.84 -7.95 -13.09
CA HIS A 468 -10.68 -7.40 -13.80
C HIS A 468 -9.95 -8.45 -14.65
N TYR A 469 -9.76 -9.65 -14.13
CA TYR A 469 -9.07 -10.74 -14.83
C TYR A 469 -9.84 -11.21 -16.07
N PHE A 470 -11.13 -11.49 -15.93
CA PHE A 470 -12.00 -11.85 -17.06
C PHE A 470 -12.17 -10.69 -18.02
N GLY A 471 -12.27 -9.46 -17.52
CA GLY A 471 -12.26 -8.24 -18.33
C GLY A 471 -10.98 -8.08 -19.16
N LEU A 472 -9.81 -8.42 -18.59
CA LEU A 472 -8.53 -8.39 -19.30
C LEU A 472 -8.51 -9.42 -20.44
N ILE A 473 -8.89 -10.66 -20.16
CA ILE A 473 -8.97 -11.74 -21.16
C ILE A 473 -9.92 -11.32 -22.29
N ARG A 474 -11.14 -10.89 -21.95
CA ARG A 474 -12.14 -10.39 -22.89
C ARG A 474 -11.60 -9.26 -23.78
N SER A 475 -10.93 -8.29 -23.17
CA SER A 475 -10.30 -7.16 -23.86
C SER A 475 -9.24 -7.60 -24.88
N LEU A 476 -8.42 -8.59 -24.51
CA LEU A 476 -7.43 -9.16 -25.42
C LEU A 476 -8.11 -9.91 -26.58
N CYS A 477 -9.16 -10.68 -26.32
CA CYS A 477 -9.90 -11.39 -27.38
C CYS A 477 -10.55 -10.43 -28.38
N ARG A 478 -11.29 -9.40 -27.93
CA ARG A 478 -12.01 -8.44 -28.78
C ARG A 478 -11.16 -7.71 -29.82
N SER A 479 -9.96 -7.32 -29.41
CA SER A 479 -9.04 -6.52 -30.23
C SER A 479 -8.36 -7.34 -31.34
N SER A 480 -8.84 -8.55 -31.58
CA SER A 480 -8.18 -9.58 -32.38
C SER A 480 -9.15 -10.02 -33.45
N GLY A 481 -9.25 -9.26 -34.54
CA GLY A 481 -10.00 -9.67 -35.72
C GLY A 481 -9.38 -10.88 -36.44
N GLY A 482 -8.97 -11.93 -35.73
CA GLY A 482 -8.36 -13.12 -36.29
C GLY A 482 -8.18 -14.24 -35.27
N GLN A 483 -8.15 -15.47 -35.80
CA GLN A 483 -7.97 -16.72 -35.07
C GLN A 483 -6.64 -16.78 -34.32
N TYR A 484 -6.69 -17.38 -33.14
CA TYR A 484 -5.49 -17.72 -32.37
C TYR A 484 -5.14 -19.20 -32.50
N PRO A 485 -3.86 -19.57 -32.29
CA PRO A 485 -3.50 -20.95 -32.05
C PRO A 485 -4.34 -21.49 -30.89
N LYS A 486 -5.01 -22.63 -31.08
CA LYS A 486 -5.80 -23.28 -30.03
C LYS A 486 -4.89 -23.51 -28.82
N PRO A 487 -5.28 -23.11 -27.59
CA PRO A 487 -4.49 -23.39 -26.41
C PRO A 487 -4.42 -24.91 -26.25
N GLU A 488 -3.32 -25.38 -25.66
CA GLU A 488 -3.17 -26.78 -25.35
C GLU A 488 -4.28 -27.22 -24.37
N SER A 489 -4.85 -28.41 -24.58
CA SER A 489 -6.03 -28.88 -23.82
C SER A 489 -5.80 -28.90 -22.30
N HIS A 490 -4.55 -29.09 -21.87
CA HIS A 490 -4.16 -29.09 -20.46
C HIS A 490 -4.23 -27.69 -19.81
N ILE A 491 -4.37 -26.62 -20.57
CA ILE A 491 -4.57 -25.24 -20.07
C ILE A 491 -6.07 -24.94 -19.91
N ILE A 492 -6.89 -25.39 -20.87
CA ILE A 492 -8.32 -25.06 -20.91
C ILE A 492 -9.08 -25.76 -19.79
N SER A 493 -8.84 -27.07 -19.58
CA SER A 493 -9.59 -27.85 -18.60
C SER A 493 -9.48 -27.30 -17.16
N PRO A 494 -8.28 -26.99 -16.63
CA PRO A 494 -8.19 -26.43 -15.28
C PRO A 494 -8.65 -24.97 -15.19
N PHE A 495 -8.58 -24.18 -16.28
CA PHE A 495 -9.21 -22.86 -16.34
C PHE A 495 -10.73 -22.95 -16.20
N MET A 496 -11.38 -23.88 -16.92
CA MET A 496 -12.82 -24.12 -16.81
C MET A 496 -13.22 -24.60 -15.41
N SER A 497 -12.43 -25.50 -14.80
CA SER A 497 -12.65 -25.92 -13.41
C SER A 497 -12.52 -24.76 -12.41
N THR A 498 -11.60 -23.82 -12.65
CA THR A 498 -11.50 -22.59 -11.84
C THR A 498 -12.76 -21.73 -11.99
N ILE A 499 -13.29 -21.59 -13.21
CA ILE A 499 -14.54 -20.85 -13.45
C ILE A 499 -15.70 -21.48 -12.69
N GLU A 500 -15.86 -22.80 -12.80
CA GLU A 500 -16.89 -23.55 -12.08
C GLU A 500 -16.78 -23.36 -10.56
N THR A 501 -15.55 -23.38 -10.04
CA THR A 501 -15.28 -23.13 -8.61
C THR A 501 -15.65 -21.71 -8.19
N VAL A 502 -15.30 -20.70 -9.00
CA VAL A 502 -15.66 -19.30 -8.75
C VAL A 502 -17.17 -19.10 -8.77
N ILE A 503 -17.86 -19.71 -9.73
CA ILE A 503 -19.32 -19.71 -9.80
C ILE A 503 -19.91 -20.35 -8.53
N THR A 504 -19.40 -21.51 -8.14
CA THR A 504 -19.94 -22.27 -7.01
C THR A 504 -19.71 -21.54 -5.67
N LEU A 505 -18.51 -21.01 -5.43
CA LEU A 505 -18.14 -20.42 -4.14
C LEU A 505 -18.82 -19.08 -3.86
N TYR A 506 -18.97 -18.24 -4.89
CA TYR A 506 -19.30 -16.83 -4.68
C TYR A 506 -20.76 -16.48 -4.96
N PHE A 507 -21.47 -17.28 -5.76
CA PHE A 507 -22.86 -16.99 -6.13
C PHE A 507 -23.88 -17.35 -5.06
N GLY A 508 -23.54 -18.20 -4.09
CA GLY A 508 -24.40 -18.51 -2.95
C GLY A 508 -24.23 -17.61 -1.72
N ARG A 509 -23.26 -16.68 -1.70
CA ARG A 509 -22.77 -16.04 -0.45
C ARG A 509 -22.73 -14.50 -0.42
N ILE A 510 -22.89 -13.77 -1.52
CA ILE A 510 -22.59 -12.33 -1.60
C ILE A 510 -23.78 -11.49 -2.10
N GLU A 511 -23.80 -10.21 -1.73
CA GLU A 511 -24.67 -9.16 -2.30
C GLU A 511 -24.76 -9.22 -3.83
N GLU A 512 -25.99 -9.22 -4.33
CA GLU A 512 -26.35 -9.56 -5.70
C GLU A 512 -25.62 -8.70 -6.75
N SER A 513 -25.53 -7.37 -6.59
CA SER A 513 -25.03 -6.42 -7.61
C SER A 513 -23.64 -6.71 -8.17
N LYS A 514 -22.68 -7.14 -7.34
CA LYS A 514 -21.29 -7.36 -7.79
C LYS A 514 -21.06 -8.74 -8.38
N CYS A 515 -21.90 -9.71 -8.04
CA CYS A 515 -21.91 -11.02 -8.68
C CYS A 515 -22.34 -10.90 -10.16
N ILE A 516 -23.19 -9.92 -10.46
CA ILE A 516 -23.68 -9.61 -11.82
C ILE A 516 -22.52 -9.17 -12.72
N ASP A 517 -21.77 -8.15 -12.30
CA ASP A 517 -20.62 -7.66 -13.07
C ASP A 517 -19.61 -8.76 -13.35
N LEU A 518 -19.40 -9.63 -12.37
CA LEU A 518 -18.56 -10.81 -12.52
C LEU A 518 -19.12 -11.77 -13.58
N MET A 519 -20.41 -12.12 -13.51
CA MET A 519 -21.06 -12.97 -14.52
C MET A 519 -20.95 -12.39 -15.91
N VAL A 520 -21.22 -11.10 -16.05
CA VAL A 520 -21.23 -10.43 -17.35
C VAL A 520 -19.86 -10.48 -17.97
N ASN A 521 -18.82 -10.20 -17.18
CA ASN A 521 -17.46 -10.29 -17.66
C ASN A 521 -17.04 -11.74 -17.92
N LEU A 522 -17.47 -12.69 -17.09
CA LEU A 522 -17.23 -14.12 -17.30
C LEU A 522 -17.86 -14.61 -18.62
N LEU A 523 -19.16 -14.40 -18.79
CA LEU A 523 -19.93 -14.86 -19.94
C LEU A 523 -19.42 -14.22 -21.23
N ALA A 524 -19.20 -12.90 -21.21
CA ALA A 524 -18.64 -12.22 -22.36
C ALA A 524 -17.21 -12.68 -22.65
N MET A 525 -16.40 -12.94 -21.63
CA MET A 525 -15.06 -13.50 -21.81
C MET A 525 -15.12 -14.90 -22.44
N LEU A 526 -15.99 -15.80 -21.95
CA LEU A 526 -16.16 -17.15 -22.48
C LEU A 526 -16.61 -17.13 -23.94
N GLN A 527 -17.52 -16.24 -24.30
CA GLN A 527 -17.96 -16.09 -25.69
C GLN A 527 -16.82 -15.63 -26.60
N GLU A 528 -16.06 -14.63 -26.16
CA GLU A 528 -14.96 -14.09 -26.96
C GLU A 528 -13.81 -15.12 -27.10
N LEU A 529 -13.57 -15.94 -26.07
CA LEU A 529 -12.67 -17.10 -26.16
C LEU A 529 -13.18 -18.14 -27.17
N LYS A 530 -14.49 -18.42 -27.18
CA LYS A 530 -15.13 -19.33 -28.14
C LYS A 530 -14.88 -18.86 -29.56
N GLU A 531 -15.13 -17.58 -29.85
CA GLU A 531 -14.94 -16.99 -31.19
C GLU A 531 -13.47 -16.98 -31.63
N VAL A 532 -12.56 -16.77 -30.67
CA VAL A 532 -11.11 -16.76 -30.89
C VAL A 532 -10.56 -18.16 -31.21
N TYR A 533 -11.11 -19.21 -30.59
CA TYR A 533 -10.54 -20.57 -30.64
C TYR A 533 -11.36 -21.62 -31.40
N LEU A 534 -12.65 -21.38 -31.69
CA LEU A 534 -13.44 -22.24 -32.58
C LEU A 534 -13.49 -21.65 -34.00
N PRO A 535 -13.04 -22.38 -35.02
CA PRO A 535 -13.11 -21.92 -36.41
C PRO A 535 -14.56 -21.85 -36.89
N SER A 536 -14.94 -20.75 -37.53
CA SER A 536 -16.27 -20.52 -38.10
C SER A 536 -16.57 -21.36 -39.37
N SER A 537 -15.75 -22.34 -39.77
CA SER A 537 -15.94 -22.98 -41.08
C SER A 537 -15.25 -24.35 -41.30
N SER A 538 -15.39 -25.31 -40.39
CA SER A 538 -15.24 -26.72 -40.78
C SER A 538 -16.57 -27.44 -40.60
N ASN A 539 -17.24 -27.74 -41.72
CA ASN A 539 -18.48 -28.53 -41.84
C ASN A 539 -18.35 -30.00 -41.35
N THR A 540 -17.39 -30.30 -40.49
CA THR A 540 -17.32 -31.59 -39.81
C THR A 540 -18.23 -31.51 -38.59
N LEU A 541 -19.37 -32.20 -38.67
CA LEU A 541 -20.26 -32.40 -37.52
C LEU A 541 -19.42 -32.80 -36.29
N PRO A 542 -19.60 -32.15 -35.13
CA PRO A 542 -18.95 -32.58 -33.90
C PRO A 542 -19.51 -33.95 -33.52
N GLU A 543 -18.66 -34.98 -33.57
CA GLU A 543 -18.94 -36.25 -32.91
C GLU A 543 -18.90 -36.02 -31.40
N LYS A 544 -20.09 -36.00 -30.79
CA LYS A 544 -20.44 -36.19 -29.37
C LYS A 544 -19.81 -35.27 -28.30
N GLU A 545 -20.73 -34.63 -27.58
CA GLU A 545 -20.74 -34.39 -26.12
C GLU A 545 -20.04 -33.14 -25.52
N ASP A 546 -19.92 -32.03 -26.25
CA ASP A 546 -19.72 -30.73 -25.61
C ASP A 546 -21.03 -29.92 -25.65
N THR A 547 -21.68 -29.78 -24.49
CA THR A 547 -22.84 -28.87 -24.31
C THR A 547 -22.45 -27.47 -24.79
N PRO A 548 -23.19 -26.86 -25.74
CA PRO A 548 -22.88 -25.52 -26.19
C PRO A 548 -22.89 -24.55 -25.01
N ILE A 549 -21.86 -23.71 -24.87
CA ILE A 549 -21.67 -22.81 -23.72
C ILE A 549 -22.95 -22.06 -23.35
N ILE A 550 -23.66 -21.53 -24.34
CA ILE A 550 -24.96 -20.87 -24.19
C ILE A 550 -26.02 -21.71 -23.48
N ILE A 551 -26.08 -23.02 -23.72
CA ILE A 551 -26.96 -23.94 -22.99
C ILE A 551 -26.56 -23.98 -21.52
N SER A 552 -25.27 -24.12 -21.21
CA SER A 552 -24.77 -24.10 -19.84
C SER A 552 -25.05 -22.78 -19.13
N VAL A 553 -25.00 -21.65 -19.86
CA VAL A 553 -25.33 -20.32 -19.32
C VAL A 553 -26.81 -20.23 -18.97
N TRP A 554 -27.71 -20.68 -19.85
CA TRP A 554 -29.14 -20.66 -19.58
C TRP A 554 -29.56 -21.69 -18.54
N GLN A 555 -28.97 -22.90 -18.54
CA GLN A 555 -29.13 -23.91 -17.48
C GLN A 555 -28.72 -23.35 -16.12
N TYR A 556 -27.62 -22.62 -16.06
CA TYR A 556 -27.22 -21.95 -14.83
C TYR A 556 -28.22 -20.86 -14.41
N LEU A 557 -28.69 -20.02 -15.34
CA LEU A 557 -29.65 -18.96 -15.04
C LEU A 557 -31.00 -19.51 -14.54
N SER A 558 -31.45 -20.66 -15.05
CA SER A 558 -32.65 -21.34 -14.57
C SER A 558 -32.44 -22.05 -13.23
N GLU A 559 -31.30 -22.71 -13.02
CA GLU A 559 -30.95 -23.35 -11.73
C GLU A 559 -30.78 -22.32 -10.60
N LEU A 560 -30.12 -21.19 -10.89
CA LEU A 560 -30.00 -20.06 -9.96
C LEU A 560 -31.39 -19.58 -9.51
N GLN A 561 -32.34 -19.53 -10.44
CA GLN A 561 -33.73 -19.16 -10.16
C GLN A 561 -34.45 -20.22 -9.30
N ALA A 562 -34.30 -21.51 -9.62
CA ALA A 562 -34.88 -22.57 -8.80
C ALA A 562 -34.38 -22.55 -7.35
N GLY A 563 -33.11 -22.22 -7.14
CA GLY A 563 -32.52 -22.04 -5.81
C GLY A 563 -33.06 -20.81 -5.06
N LEU A 564 -33.31 -19.71 -5.77
CA LEU A 564 -33.85 -18.47 -5.20
C LEU A 564 -35.34 -18.59 -4.82
N ASP A 565 -36.16 -19.26 -5.64
CA ASP A 565 -37.56 -19.52 -5.31
C ASP A 565 -37.68 -20.41 -4.06
N ALA A 566 -36.81 -21.41 -3.90
CA ALA A 566 -36.74 -22.23 -2.69
C ALA A 566 -36.38 -21.42 -1.43
N TRP A 567 -35.55 -20.37 -1.59
CA TRP A 567 -35.16 -19.47 -0.49
C TRP A 567 -36.24 -18.46 -0.13
N CYS A 568 -36.91 -17.87 -1.12
CA CYS A 568 -37.98 -16.90 -0.92
C CYS A 568 -39.23 -17.51 -0.29
N TYR A 569 -39.51 -18.80 -0.52
CA TYR A 569 -40.63 -19.49 0.14
C TYR A 569 -40.37 -19.81 1.62
N GLY A 570 -39.11 -19.85 2.08
CA GLY A 570 -38.75 -20.19 3.46
C GLY A 570 -38.75 -19.01 4.45
N SER A 571 -38.74 -17.77 3.96
CA SER A 571 -38.58 -16.56 4.77
C SER A 571 -39.74 -15.59 4.55
N LEU A 572 -40.79 -15.73 5.36
CA LEU A 572 -41.97 -14.84 5.42
C LEU A 572 -41.66 -13.39 5.86
N ALA A 573 -40.39 -12.96 5.92
CA ALA A 573 -39.98 -11.72 6.58
C ALA A 573 -39.15 -10.74 5.73
N CYS A 574 -39.00 -10.93 4.41
CA CYS A 574 -38.25 -9.99 3.57
C CYS A 574 -39.14 -9.26 2.56
N GLU A 575 -40.03 -8.39 3.05
CA GLU A 575 -40.69 -7.39 2.19
C GLU A 575 -39.73 -6.30 1.69
N SER A 576 -38.50 -6.19 2.23
CA SER A 576 -37.50 -5.17 1.88
C SER A 576 -36.33 -5.65 1.02
N TYR A 577 -36.26 -6.95 0.68
CA TYR A 577 -35.24 -7.51 -0.20
C TYR A 577 -35.92 -8.27 -1.33
N ARG A 578 -36.48 -7.49 -2.27
CA ARG A 578 -36.90 -8.03 -3.56
C ARG A 578 -35.67 -7.99 -4.45
N LEU A 579 -35.27 -9.15 -4.96
CA LEU A 579 -34.18 -9.42 -5.93
C LEU A 579 -34.17 -8.49 -7.16
N PHE A 580 -35.22 -7.67 -7.34
CA PHE A 580 -35.49 -6.81 -8.47
C PHE A 580 -35.83 -5.35 -8.09
N ASP A 581 -35.56 -4.93 -6.84
CA ASP A 581 -35.57 -3.50 -6.44
C ASP A 581 -34.22 -2.80 -6.68
N ILE A 582 -33.25 -3.48 -7.29
CA ILE A 582 -31.97 -2.91 -7.71
C ILE A 582 -32.21 -1.97 -8.91
N GLN A 583 -32.21 -0.66 -8.65
CA GLN A 583 -32.45 0.42 -9.62
C GLN A 583 -31.31 0.67 -10.64
N GLU A 584 -30.45 -0.29 -10.96
CA GLU A 584 -29.26 -0.02 -11.78
C GLU A 584 -29.40 -0.47 -13.24
N LYS A 585 -29.16 0.50 -14.14
CA LYS A 585 -29.18 0.41 -15.61
C LYS A 585 -28.33 -0.76 -16.15
N GLU A 586 -27.38 -1.23 -15.36
CA GLU A 586 -26.35 -2.20 -15.71
C GLU A 586 -26.89 -3.64 -15.77
N TRP A 587 -27.98 -3.96 -15.05
CA TRP A 587 -28.64 -5.27 -15.11
C TRP A 587 -29.29 -5.52 -16.48
N TRP A 588 -30.05 -4.56 -17.00
CA TRP A 588 -30.71 -4.70 -18.30
C TRP A 588 -29.73 -4.72 -19.47
N ILE A 589 -28.61 -3.99 -19.38
CA ILE A 589 -27.52 -4.04 -20.37
C ILE A 589 -26.93 -5.45 -20.46
N SER A 590 -26.82 -6.12 -19.31
CA SER A 590 -26.27 -7.47 -19.17
C SER A 590 -27.21 -8.54 -19.73
N TRP A 591 -28.49 -8.48 -19.37
CA TRP A 591 -29.53 -9.32 -19.95
C TRP A 591 -29.67 -9.13 -21.46
N ARG A 592 -29.60 -7.88 -21.92
CA ARG A 592 -29.59 -7.55 -23.34
C ARG A 592 -28.45 -8.25 -24.05
N ALA A 593 -27.23 -8.19 -23.50
CA ALA A 593 -26.07 -8.85 -24.10
C ALA A 593 -26.23 -10.38 -24.17
N VAL A 594 -26.73 -11.01 -23.09
CA VAL A 594 -27.00 -12.46 -23.08
C VAL A 594 -28.10 -12.82 -24.10
N CYS A 595 -29.18 -12.05 -24.20
CA CYS A 595 -30.25 -12.27 -25.16
C CYS A 595 -29.79 -12.07 -26.61
N GLU A 596 -29.05 -10.99 -26.90
CA GLU A 596 -28.50 -10.71 -28.23
C GLU A 596 -27.52 -11.80 -28.68
N TRP A 597 -26.64 -12.23 -27.77
CA TRP A 597 -25.78 -13.38 -27.98
C TRP A 597 -26.59 -14.66 -28.26
N SER A 598 -27.66 -14.85 -27.50
CA SER A 598 -28.48 -16.04 -27.61
C SER A 598 -29.27 -16.11 -28.92
N ILE A 599 -29.72 -14.96 -29.42
CA ILE A 599 -30.35 -14.80 -30.74
C ILE A 599 -29.38 -15.19 -31.86
N GLU A 600 -28.11 -14.82 -31.75
CA GLU A 600 -27.12 -15.14 -32.79
C GLU A 600 -26.78 -16.64 -32.80
N GLU A 601 -26.61 -17.23 -31.63
CA GLU A 601 -26.13 -18.61 -31.50
C GLU A 601 -27.21 -19.67 -31.70
N TYR A 602 -28.47 -19.44 -31.30
CA TYR A 602 -29.50 -20.49 -31.38
C TYR A 602 -29.81 -20.92 -32.82
N THR A 603 -29.61 -20.03 -33.79
CA THR A 603 -29.80 -20.32 -35.22
C THR A 603 -28.85 -21.40 -35.73
N LYS A 604 -27.71 -21.59 -35.05
CA LYS A 604 -26.65 -22.56 -35.38
C LYS A 604 -26.83 -23.91 -34.68
N MET A 605 -27.84 -24.06 -33.81
CA MET A 605 -28.06 -25.27 -33.01
C MET A 605 -28.90 -26.33 -33.70
N ASP A 606 -28.60 -27.60 -33.39
CA ASP A 606 -29.48 -28.72 -33.66
C ASP A 606 -30.75 -28.68 -32.80
N SER A 607 -31.68 -29.58 -33.05
CA SER A 607 -32.97 -29.64 -32.34
C SER A 607 -32.83 -30.01 -30.86
N VAL A 608 -31.77 -30.73 -30.47
CA VAL A 608 -31.57 -31.20 -29.10
C VAL A 608 -31.16 -30.01 -28.23
N TRP A 609 -30.12 -29.29 -28.64
CA TRP A 609 -29.68 -28.10 -27.90
C TRP A 609 -30.68 -26.97 -27.96
N LEU A 610 -31.40 -26.82 -29.08
CA LEU A 610 -32.48 -25.84 -29.18
C LEU A 610 -33.58 -26.11 -28.15
N HIS A 611 -33.91 -27.39 -27.89
CA HIS A 611 -34.88 -27.77 -26.88
C HIS A 611 -34.41 -27.45 -25.47
N ASP A 612 -33.15 -27.74 -25.15
CA ASP A 612 -32.57 -27.40 -23.85
C ASP A 612 -32.48 -25.90 -23.64
N LEU A 613 -32.09 -25.14 -24.67
CA LEU A 613 -32.09 -23.67 -24.63
C LEU A 613 -33.51 -23.15 -24.37
N ALA A 614 -34.50 -23.67 -25.10
CA ALA A 614 -35.90 -23.29 -24.97
C ALA A 614 -36.41 -23.51 -23.55
N SER A 615 -36.13 -24.68 -22.98
CA SER A 615 -36.55 -25.04 -21.63
C SER A 615 -35.98 -24.07 -20.60
N ASN A 616 -34.69 -23.76 -20.67
CA ASN A 616 -34.04 -22.90 -19.69
C ASN A 616 -34.40 -21.42 -19.85
N VAL A 617 -34.48 -20.92 -21.09
CA VAL A 617 -35.00 -19.56 -21.38
C VAL A 617 -36.43 -19.40 -20.89
N GLN A 618 -37.26 -20.44 -21.07
CA GLN A 618 -38.66 -20.44 -20.66
C GLN A 618 -38.79 -20.41 -19.13
N GLN A 619 -38.01 -21.21 -18.40
CA GLN A 619 -38.01 -21.20 -16.93
C GLN A 619 -37.67 -19.81 -16.37
N VAL A 620 -36.65 -19.17 -16.93
CA VAL A 620 -36.31 -17.78 -16.59
C VAL A 620 -37.47 -16.83 -16.95
N TYR A 621 -38.04 -16.96 -18.14
CA TYR A 621 -39.11 -16.09 -18.62
C TYR A 621 -40.37 -16.15 -17.74
N GLU A 622 -40.79 -17.34 -17.33
CA GLU A 622 -41.97 -17.55 -16.47
C GLU A 622 -41.86 -16.87 -15.11
N VAL A 623 -40.64 -16.59 -14.66
CA VAL A 623 -40.38 -15.85 -13.41
C VAL A 623 -40.31 -14.35 -13.64
N VAL A 624 -39.71 -13.94 -14.75
CA VAL A 624 -39.64 -12.53 -15.14
C VAL A 624 -41.04 -12.00 -15.47
N GLU A 625 -41.88 -12.79 -16.14
CA GLU A 625 -43.21 -12.40 -16.64
C GLU A 625 -44.19 -11.86 -15.58
N PRO A 626 -44.43 -12.53 -14.43
CA PRO A 626 -45.27 -12.00 -13.35
C PRO A 626 -44.74 -10.68 -12.77
N TRP A 627 -43.42 -10.47 -12.79
CA TRP A 627 -42.84 -9.18 -12.40
C TRP A 627 -43.12 -8.10 -13.45
N LEU A 628 -43.18 -8.44 -14.75
CA LEU A 628 -43.62 -7.54 -15.83
C LEU A 628 -45.05 -7.06 -15.59
N GLU A 629 -45.93 -7.97 -15.21
CA GLU A 629 -47.34 -7.65 -15.00
C GLU A 629 -47.54 -6.78 -13.76
N ARG A 630 -46.79 -7.04 -12.68
CA ARG A 630 -46.84 -6.23 -11.45
C ARG A 630 -46.20 -4.84 -11.63
N SER A 631 -45.09 -4.74 -12.36
CA SER A 631 -44.38 -3.46 -12.60
C SER A 631 -45.17 -2.50 -13.49
N LYS A 632 -45.89 -3.02 -14.50
CA LYS A 632 -46.86 -2.26 -15.31
C LYS A 632 -47.98 -1.63 -14.48
N GLY A 633 -48.32 -2.22 -13.33
CA GLY A 633 -49.42 -1.76 -12.47
C GLY A 633 -49.03 -0.80 -11.35
N HIS A 634 -47.77 -0.76 -10.89
CA HIS A 634 -47.40 -0.05 -9.64
C HIS A 634 -46.22 0.93 -9.74
N ASN A 635 -45.38 0.89 -10.78
CA ASN A 635 -44.17 1.72 -10.84
C ASN A 635 -44.14 2.67 -12.06
N ALA A 636 -44.48 3.95 -11.84
CA ALA A 636 -44.32 5.04 -12.82
C ALA A 636 -42.84 5.42 -13.12
N ARG A 637 -41.87 4.55 -12.80
CA ARG A 637 -40.43 4.84 -12.84
C ARG A 637 -39.58 3.89 -13.71
N MET A 638 -40.16 2.86 -14.34
CA MET A 638 -39.39 2.11 -15.34
C MET A 638 -39.08 3.02 -16.52
N ARG A 639 -37.82 3.10 -16.93
CA ARG A 639 -37.43 3.89 -18.09
C ARG A 639 -37.88 3.18 -19.35
N ALA A 640 -38.14 3.94 -20.41
CA ALA A 640 -38.51 3.38 -21.71
C ALA A 640 -37.46 2.40 -22.28
N GLU A 641 -36.19 2.52 -21.86
CA GLU A 641 -35.11 1.59 -22.24
C GLU A 641 -35.29 0.21 -21.59
N ASP A 642 -35.68 0.16 -20.32
CA ASP A 642 -35.89 -1.08 -19.56
C ASP A 642 -37.08 -1.87 -20.15
N ILE A 643 -38.14 -1.17 -20.57
CA ILE A 643 -39.30 -1.77 -21.26
C ILE A 643 -38.90 -2.37 -22.60
N LYS A 644 -38.01 -1.71 -23.36
CA LYS A 644 -37.53 -2.21 -24.65
C LYS A 644 -36.67 -3.46 -24.54
N ASP A 645 -35.80 -3.53 -23.54
CA ASP A 645 -34.95 -4.71 -23.31
C ASP A 645 -35.76 -5.95 -22.94
N LEU A 646 -36.87 -5.69 -22.29
CA LEU A 646 -37.78 -6.66 -21.76
C LEU A 646 -38.77 -7.15 -22.82
N GLU A 647 -39.22 -6.26 -23.72
CA GLU A 647 -39.88 -6.65 -24.97
C GLU A 647 -38.97 -7.50 -25.86
N ARG A 648 -37.66 -7.21 -25.89
CA ARG A 648 -36.68 -8.03 -26.63
C ARG A 648 -36.52 -9.42 -26.03
N PHE A 649 -36.45 -9.55 -24.70
CA PHE A 649 -36.38 -10.85 -24.04
C PHE A 649 -37.63 -11.69 -24.32
N ASN A 650 -38.82 -11.09 -24.20
CA ASN A 650 -40.07 -11.76 -24.57
C ASN A 650 -40.07 -12.21 -26.04
N LYS A 651 -39.68 -11.30 -26.95
CA LYS A 651 -39.57 -11.63 -28.38
C LYS A 651 -38.60 -12.79 -28.62
N PHE A 652 -37.49 -12.84 -27.92
CA PHE A 652 -36.54 -13.94 -28.01
C PHE A 652 -37.16 -15.26 -27.55
N ALA A 653 -37.77 -15.30 -26.36
CA ALA A 653 -38.45 -16.49 -25.84
C ALA A 653 -39.55 -17.00 -26.80
N CYS A 654 -40.37 -16.09 -27.35
CA CYS A 654 -41.38 -16.43 -28.35
C CYS A 654 -40.76 -17.00 -29.64
N THR A 655 -39.71 -16.36 -30.16
CA THR A 655 -39.03 -16.79 -31.39
C THR A 655 -38.45 -18.20 -31.21
N LEU A 656 -37.83 -18.47 -30.06
CA LEU A 656 -37.26 -19.77 -29.78
C LEU A 656 -38.32 -20.88 -29.71
N ARG A 657 -39.50 -20.56 -29.14
CA ARG A 657 -40.66 -21.47 -29.08
C ARG A 657 -41.23 -21.75 -30.47
N GLU A 658 -41.39 -20.71 -31.30
CA GLU A 658 -41.89 -20.85 -32.67
C GLU A 658 -40.94 -21.69 -33.53
N ASP A 659 -39.63 -21.46 -33.43
CA ASP A 659 -38.63 -22.19 -34.20
C ASP A 659 -38.51 -23.65 -33.74
N LEU A 660 -38.68 -23.91 -32.44
CA LEU A 660 -38.81 -25.27 -31.90
C LEU A 660 -40.04 -25.98 -32.50
N GLN A 661 -41.21 -25.34 -32.50
CA GLN A 661 -42.44 -25.89 -33.08
C GLN A 661 -42.31 -26.18 -34.58
N LYS A 662 -41.70 -25.25 -35.35
CA LYS A 662 -41.43 -25.45 -36.78
C LYS A 662 -40.52 -26.65 -37.00
N LYS A 663 -39.40 -26.76 -36.28
CA LYS A 663 -38.47 -27.90 -36.39
C LYS A 663 -39.15 -29.23 -35.99
N SER A 664 -39.93 -29.26 -34.92
CA SER A 664 -40.70 -30.46 -34.53
C SER A 664 -41.75 -30.85 -35.57
N SER A 665 -42.39 -29.89 -36.23
CA SER A 665 -43.35 -30.16 -37.30
C SER A 665 -42.70 -30.73 -38.56
N MET A 666 -41.46 -30.33 -38.87
CA MET A 666 -40.70 -30.88 -40.02
C MET A 666 -40.24 -32.32 -39.79
N ILE A 667 -39.95 -32.70 -38.55
CA ILE A 667 -39.55 -34.08 -38.19
C ILE A 667 -40.73 -35.06 -38.32
N ASN A 668 -41.97 -34.58 -38.11
CA ASN A 668 -43.18 -35.41 -38.20
C ASN A 668 -43.77 -35.54 -39.62
N VAL A 669 -43.15 -34.94 -40.63
CA VAL A 669 -43.68 -34.91 -42.02
C VAL A 669 -42.87 -35.78 -42.99
N THR A 670 -41.83 -36.50 -42.55
CA THR A 670 -41.26 -37.58 -43.37
C THR A 670 -42.22 -38.78 -43.39
N PRO A 671 -42.93 -39.04 -44.51
CA PRO A 671 -43.71 -40.27 -44.63
C PRO A 671 -42.72 -41.43 -44.79
N ASP A 672 -42.99 -42.51 -44.07
CA ASP A 672 -42.28 -43.78 -44.18
C ASP A 672 -42.24 -44.21 -45.66
N PRO A 673 -41.06 -44.34 -46.30
CA PRO A 673 -40.99 -44.84 -47.65
C PRO A 673 -41.16 -46.36 -47.61
N SER A 674 -42.41 -46.80 -47.76
CA SER A 674 -42.74 -48.18 -48.12
C SER A 674 -42.23 -48.55 -49.51
#